data_AF-A0A3R6ZBD9-F1
#
_entry.id   AF-A0A3R6ZBD9-F1
#
_cell.length_a   1.000
_cell.length_b   1.000
_cell.length_c   1.000
_cell.angle_alpha   90.00
_cell.angle_beta   90.00
_cell.angle_gamma   90.00
#
_symmetry.space_group_name_H-M   'P 1'
#
loop_
_entity.id
_entity.type
_entity.pdbx_description
1 polymer ?
#
loop_
_entity_poly.entity_id
_entity_poly.type
_entity_poly.pdbx_seq_one_letter_code
_entity_poly.pdbx_strand_id
1 'polypeptide(L)'
;MAKCEPGARASMDVTATRMEDFASFDTIRNSKDAIRMSSRVHPFDQSHDKVDDIEVVQQRFSLTGRGSKPTFPVTQHTSPSTWVADQFDDFLSMTIAESVETAGGIAYLLITLALSMYYLKVLAPVMTNDLWWANFNASGAHSYLIDVFNNHLNLSVNHTAKDLDVTAGGFTKDYSTFYTPIHISPLYERIVRADQATNLTAAIISLRGYTGPEWASTQYCWVDFNRRWEVAHTAKRQTRCGRRYTANAAMYWETIFRLVIWDSYMTTSASKFEFAMGRMLNASMEGRDWLDRTADGFVSVDAEVAVWKAAGMTTYEWQWTNYFTWGVKESVDVTNAFGATQSLSIKKVAMEIRGSWTTLMLSWGPWNDFLFGLPFIRSDPLHARFMSPCSYDDYLLDPGNYTCDPCDPVFNPDEYTSCMYNFEAILGEGGTPGFGLTHDHIGPFGSIDAFFVPAPPSLLVLSSAFTLAITTWMQTQDAFNAAMTMIPSLTVDPVPMKWQSTANGTFTYMGGDITCPTRESKPYVQSSFSFDVSCTNQERHRMLLHPRNALFAYLISSKPPIGTLQSMSDSAIIAKWCGTLCPTLASSCAQVLGAVVNASKQLPTTTTVPFTTLARRAQSDVTALQVKTIQFAKYISTTTDHEDGSSSSPTDVWLEQLVLSGDDKWDFFGWVYMFEWAEASREVVSFEGDNGIFALVSDKSAPLMYEAQGLEVPKSACQYVWVISAIMSVILVIVGLIMTAYTALLRGRIVGRNLFQFNRIVGAVWLGRPFLMIRGMTAIVLLSTAPIRVILQKRITSFEFHPRTLLESMLVSGEAMWITYVFNDFLLLLSRNAEPNFAPLSAGLSWLVYVCWDMSAPTSLYATLDRNCAIDFARLTVVCQSGAVQLGDAQIAMTLFFIQLVCIVMSFGAVWLWRCMNRHPPAPGFSGHLLLSGTAIAFLHKDIVLNGAMLIDRASCVMCGLLTFRRYIFDLKLWLLTTQQNIPTGEPSASAKPRVFKWNMPVFLAPSLKSGLVTPPSNCPLPPKGHLPQRPTRVISLLGLGYMCATVFGSVTYLSLTKTNMANDFWWVNYNASREHVFIARMYNRETVLRPEANSIALDDHIFVDDANYSSVLATAVGVSMPLLYVSQIKLADATKLEAVVRGLRHMDAYLAPWIATQYVHGN
;
A
#
# COMPACT_ATOMS: atom_id res chain seq x y z
N MET A 1 -11.48 -56.80 22.20
CA MET A 1 -11.78 -57.80 23.27
C MET A 1 -12.57 -57.11 24.39
N ALA A 2 -13.27 -57.90 25.22
CA ALA A 2 -13.83 -57.64 26.57
C ALA A 2 -13.71 -56.26 27.27
N LYS A 3 -14.64 -55.82 28.15
CA LYS A 3 -16.08 -56.13 28.39
C LYS A 3 -16.64 -55.23 29.52
N CYS A 4 -17.97 -55.07 29.58
CA CYS A 4 -18.81 -54.75 30.76
C CYS A 4 -18.84 -53.33 31.36
N GLU A 5 -20.07 -52.84 31.48
CA GLU A 5 -20.62 -51.78 32.35
C GLU A 5 -20.92 -52.37 33.77
N PRO A 6 -21.80 -51.84 34.67
CA PRO A 6 -22.53 -50.55 34.73
C PRO A 6 -22.55 -49.86 36.13
N GLY A 7 -23.23 -48.71 36.25
CA GLY A 7 -23.65 -48.16 37.56
C GLY A 7 -24.29 -46.76 37.49
N ALA A 8 -25.53 -46.60 37.96
CA ALA A 8 -26.29 -45.34 37.83
C ALA A 8 -27.12 -44.97 39.09
N ARG A 9 -27.16 -43.67 39.41
CA ARG A 9 -28.21 -42.88 40.13
C ARG A 9 -27.70 -41.42 40.27
N ALA A 10 -28.41 -40.30 40.07
CA ALA A 10 -29.81 -39.90 39.80
C ALA A 10 -30.49 -39.10 40.95
N SER A 11 -30.45 -37.76 40.84
CA SER A 11 -31.43 -36.75 41.30
C SER A 11 -30.88 -35.35 40.91
N MET A 12 -31.59 -34.42 40.24
CA MET A 12 -32.80 -33.68 40.65
C MET A 12 -32.61 -32.90 41.97
N ASP A 13 -33.04 -31.65 42.14
CA ASP A 13 -33.60 -30.62 41.22
C ASP A 13 -33.50 -29.24 41.92
N VAL A 14 -33.78 -28.05 41.37
CA VAL A 14 -34.37 -27.54 40.09
C VAL A 14 -33.52 -26.29 39.66
N THR A 15 -33.82 -25.34 38.74
CA THR A 15 -35.04 -24.88 38.03
C THR A 15 -34.67 -24.13 36.73
N ALA A 16 -35.58 -24.01 35.77
CA ALA A 16 -35.61 -22.95 34.74
C ALA A 16 -37.06 -22.62 34.34
N THR A 17 -37.36 -21.37 33.98
CA THR A 17 -38.73 -20.92 33.60
C THR A 17 -38.75 -20.25 32.23
N ARG A 18 -39.74 -20.62 31.40
CA ARG A 18 -39.93 -20.17 30.01
C ARG A 18 -41.43 -20.01 29.72
N MET A 19 -41.83 -18.87 29.16
CA MET A 19 -43.15 -18.53 28.58
C MET A 19 -43.04 -17.11 27.99
N GLU A 20 -43.70 -16.71 26.91
CA GLU A 20 -44.33 -17.47 25.81
C GLU A 20 -44.48 -16.56 24.56
N ASP A 21 -45.13 -17.04 23.51
CA ASP A 21 -45.12 -16.47 22.15
C ASP A 21 -45.80 -15.08 21.99
N PHE A 22 -45.46 -14.39 20.88
CA PHE A 22 -46.42 -13.57 20.14
C PHE A 22 -46.05 -13.53 18.64
N ALA A 23 -47.07 -13.52 17.77
CA ALA A 23 -46.91 -13.59 16.31
C ALA A 23 -47.71 -12.49 15.57
N SER A 24 -47.21 -12.15 14.37
CA SER A 24 -47.93 -11.64 13.19
C SER A 24 -49.11 -10.66 13.37
N PHE A 25 -48.99 -9.45 12.82
CA PHE A 25 -49.95 -8.98 11.80
C PHE A 25 -49.34 -7.86 10.93
N ASP A 26 -49.95 -7.60 9.78
CA ASP A 26 -49.38 -6.87 8.63
C ASP A 26 -50.23 -5.64 8.23
N THR A 27 -49.73 -4.86 7.26
CA THR A 27 -50.39 -3.91 6.34
C THR A 27 -50.60 -2.41 6.70
N ILE A 28 -50.37 -1.60 5.65
CA ILE A 28 -50.87 -0.23 5.34
C ILE A 28 -50.30 0.98 6.11
N ARG A 29 -49.54 1.82 5.37
CA ARG A 29 -49.82 3.27 5.31
C ARG A 29 -49.36 4.00 4.03
N ASN A 30 -50.29 4.08 3.08
CA ASN A 30 -50.65 5.18 2.17
C ASN A 30 -49.61 6.00 1.36
N SER A 31 -50.05 6.38 0.16
CA SER A 31 -49.35 7.22 -0.81
C SER A 31 -49.59 8.74 -0.62
N LYS A 32 -48.94 9.53 -1.49
CA LYS A 32 -49.33 10.90 -1.88
C LYS A 32 -50.65 10.86 -2.69
N ASP A 33 -51.34 11.94 -3.10
CA ASP A 33 -50.93 13.30 -3.53
C ASP A 33 -52.13 14.30 -3.49
N ALA A 34 -51.86 15.60 -3.75
CA ALA A 34 -52.83 16.64 -4.24
C ALA A 34 -53.91 17.18 -3.23
N ILE A 35 -54.51 18.39 -3.34
CA ILE A 35 -54.43 19.48 -4.36
C ILE A 35 -54.82 20.89 -3.80
N ARG A 36 -54.22 21.97 -4.37
CA ARG A 36 -54.63 23.41 -4.49
C ARG A 36 -55.02 24.36 -3.31
N MET A 37 -54.27 25.48 -3.26
CA MET A 37 -54.66 26.92 -3.38
C MET A 37 -55.68 27.62 -2.43
N SER A 38 -55.24 28.75 -1.85
CA SER A 38 -55.93 30.06 -1.89
C SER A 38 -54.92 31.22 -1.73
N SER A 39 -55.30 32.50 -1.88
CA SER A 39 -54.36 33.62 -2.13
C SER A 39 -54.72 34.99 -1.48
N ARG A 40 -53.67 35.81 -1.24
CA ARG A 40 -53.54 37.31 -1.17
C ARG A 40 -52.11 37.63 -0.69
N VAL A 41 -51.25 38.52 -1.23
CA VAL A 41 -51.32 39.79 -2.00
C VAL A 41 -51.29 41.08 -1.14
N HIS A 42 -50.06 41.60 -0.91
CA HIS A 42 -49.57 43.01 -1.01
C HIS A 42 -50.28 44.22 -0.31
N PRO A 43 -49.65 45.42 -0.17
CA PRO A 43 -48.21 45.80 -0.12
C PRO A 43 -47.84 46.89 0.96
N PHE A 44 -46.69 47.55 0.77
CA PHE A 44 -46.06 48.72 1.43
C PHE A 44 -46.89 50.03 1.54
N ASP A 45 -46.58 50.87 2.55
CA ASP A 45 -46.22 52.32 2.49
C ASP A 45 -46.18 52.97 3.92
N GLN A 46 -45.66 54.18 4.23
CA GLN A 46 -44.49 54.96 3.74
C GLN A 46 -44.22 56.17 4.69
N SER A 47 -42.95 56.61 4.86
CA SER A 47 -42.53 57.93 5.42
C SER A 47 -42.91 58.22 6.90
N HIS A 48 -42.42 59.23 7.63
CA HIS A 48 -41.54 60.41 7.46
C HIS A 48 -41.02 60.79 8.90
N ASP A 49 -39.99 61.60 9.19
CA ASP A 49 -38.91 62.28 8.44
C ASP A 49 -37.75 62.63 9.44
N LYS A 50 -36.55 63.01 8.93
CA LYS A 50 -35.58 64.09 9.37
C LYS A 50 -35.34 64.46 10.89
N VAL A 51 -34.18 64.98 11.35
CA VAL A 51 -32.97 65.56 10.67
C VAL A 51 -31.70 65.60 11.58
N ASP A 52 -30.53 65.47 10.94
CA ASP A 52 -29.15 65.98 11.19
C ASP A 52 -28.31 65.78 12.50
N ASP A 53 -27.01 66.09 12.29
CA ASP A 53 -25.79 66.22 13.10
C ASP A 53 -25.06 64.96 13.67
N ILE A 54 -23.76 64.66 13.41
CA ILE A 54 -22.47 65.43 13.25
C ILE A 54 -21.80 65.68 14.63
N GLU A 55 -20.53 65.34 14.92
CA GLU A 55 -19.46 64.67 14.13
C GLU A 55 -18.46 63.82 14.97
N VAL A 56 -17.54 63.19 14.23
CA VAL A 56 -16.27 62.52 14.59
C VAL A 56 -15.34 63.30 15.53
N VAL A 57 -14.62 62.61 16.43
CA VAL A 57 -13.16 62.82 16.69
C VAL A 57 -12.52 61.49 17.15
N GLN A 58 -11.27 61.24 16.74
CA GLN A 58 -10.44 60.09 17.14
C GLN A 58 -9.45 60.46 18.25
N GLN A 59 -8.90 59.43 18.93
CA GLN A 59 -7.53 59.24 19.47
C GLN A 59 -7.54 58.72 20.92
N ARG A 60 -6.54 57.99 21.47
CA ARG A 60 -5.47 57.06 21.04
C ARG A 60 -4.49 57.03 22.24
N PHE A 61 -4.07 55.85 22.71
CA PHE A 61 -2.90 55.65 23.62
C PHE A 61 -2.98 56.30 25.03
N SER A 62 -2.30 55.85 26.09
CA SER A 62 -1.29 54.78 26.29
C SER A 62 -1.27 54.29 27.77
N LEU A 63 -0.42 53.31 28.10
CA LEU A 63 -0.14 52.91 29.49
C LEU A 63 0.75 53.93 30.21
N THR A 64 0.53 54.13 31.52
CA THR A 64 1.55 54.17 32.62
C THR A 64 0.86 54.54 33.94
N GLY A 65 1.56 54.39 35.08
CA GLY A 65 1.15 55.04 36.34
C GLY A 65 1.14 54.11 37.57
N ARG A 66 2.05 54.37 38.53
CA ARG A 66 2.07 53.69 39.83
C ARG A 66 0.93 54.15 40.72
N GLY A 67 0.44 53.24 41.55
CA GLY A 67 -0.67 53.47 42.48
C GLY A 67 -0.46 54.51 43.57
N SER A 68 -1.58 54.89 44.17
CA SER A 68 -1.73 55.69 45.38
C SER A 68 -2.85 55.12 46.25
N LYS A 69 -2.84 55.42 47.55
CA LYS A 69 -3.87 54.95 48.50
C LYS A 69 -5.12 55.84 48.38
N PRO A 70 -6.35 55.30 48.34
CA PRO A 70 -7.55 56.11 48.49
C PRO A 70 -7.72 56.56 49.95
N THR A 71 -7.70 57.86 50.20
CA THR A 71 -8.18 58.47 51.45
C THR A 71 -9.70 58.52 51.47
N PHE A 72 -10.32 58.20 52.61
CA PHE A 72 -11.77 58.33 52.80
C PHE A 72 -12.19 59.82 52.83
N PRO A 73 -13.20 60.24 52.06
CA PRO A 73 -13.99 61.43 52.38
C PRO A 73 -15.04 61.08 53.45
N VAL A 74 -15.29 62.01 54.38
CA VAL A 74 -16.37 61.89 55.38
C VAL A 74 -17.65 62.47 54.80
N THR A 75 -18.76 61.72 54.86
CA THR A 75 -20.12 62.19 54.55
C THR A 75 -20.99 62.23 55.80
N GLN A 76 -21.99 63.11 55.78
CA GLN A 76 -22.71 63.58 56.96
C GLN A 76 -23.85 62.65 57.43
N HIS A 77 -24.26 62.82 58.69
CA HIS A 77 -25.47 62.19 59.22
C HIS A 77 -26.74 62.69 58.51
N THR A 78 -27.51 61.77 57.93
CA THR A 78 -28.95 61.92 57.67
C THR A 78 -29.71 60.67 58.16
N SER A 79 -31.04 60.79 58.32
CA SER A 79 -31.86 59.90 59.14
C SER A 79 -32.14 58.50 58.55
N PRO A 80 -32.26 57.44 59.39
CA PRO A 80 -32.44 56.07 58.92
C PRO A 80 -33.92 55.68 58.71
N SER A 81 -34.34 55.46 57.46
CA SER A 81 -35.61 54.75 57.16
C SER A 81 -35.70 54.07 55.78
N THR A 82 -34.95 54.51 54.76
CA THR A 82 -35.06 54.00 53.38
C THR A 82 -34.01 52.97 52.97
N TRP A 83 -32.84 52.94 53.62
CA TRP A 83 -31.65 52.14 53.23
C TRP A 83 -31.83 50.62 53.09
N VAL A 84 -32.94 50.05 53.56
CA VAL A 84 -33.20 48.59 53.54
C VAL A 84 -33.83 48.13 52.21
N ALA A 85 -34.29 49.06 51.36
CA ALA A 85 -34.76 48.75 50.01
C ALA A 85 -33.60 48.69 49.01
N ASP A 86 -32.90 49.81 48.80
CA ASP A 86 -31.88 49.95 47.76
C ASP A 86 -30.71 48.95 47.89
N GLN A 87 -30.31 48.61 49.14
CA GLN A 87 -29.29 47.58 49.37
C GLN A 87 -29.68 46.18 48.89
N PHE A 88 -30.96 45.87 48.65
CA PHE A 88 -31.36 44.57 48.12
C PHE A 88 -31.23 44.46 46.59
N ASP A 89 -31.38 45.56 45.84
CA ASP A 89 -31.20 45.56 44.39
C ASP A 89 -29.72 45.65 43.96
N ASP A 90 -28.86 46.27 44.76
CA ASP A 90 -27.40 46.28 44.56
C ASP A 90 -26.77 44.87 44.59
N PHE A 91 -27.37 43.91 45.31
CA PHE A 91 -26.96 42.50 45.29
C PHE A 91 -27.51 41.70 44.08
N LEU A 92 -28.34 42.31 43.23
CA LEU A 92 -29.00 41.69 42.07
C LEU A 92 -28.55 42.26 40.73
N SER A 93 -27.93 43.43 40.70
CA SER A 93 -27.28 43.98 39.51
C SER A 93 -26.02 43.17 39.12
N MET A 94 -25.48 43.46 37.93
CA MET A 94 -24.14 43.03 37.51
C MET A 94 -23.29 44.28 37.30
N THR A 95 -22.03 44.23 37.73
CA THR A 95 -21.08 45.30 37.40
C THR A 95 -20.71 45.27 35.91
N ILE A 96 -20.17 46.38 35.41
CA ILE A 96 -19.63 46.46 34.03
C ILE A 96 -18.53 45.41 33.82
N ALA A 97 -17.65 45.22 34.82
CA ALA A 97 -16.58 44.22 34.77
C ALA A 97 -17.12 42.79 34.63
N GLU A 98 -18.10 42.40 35.45
CA GLU A 98 -18.73 41.08 35.38
C GLU A 98 -19.51 40.87 34.08
N SER A 99 -20.10 41.95 33.53
CA SER A 99 -20.80 41.91 32.25
C SER A 99 -19.83 41.65 31.09
N VAL A 100 -18.65 42.29 31.10
CA VAL A 100 -17.57 42.05 30.13
C VAL A 100 -16.95 40.67 30.32
N GLU A 101 -16.70 40.22 31.55
CA GLU A 101 -16.17 38.88 31.84
C GLU A 101 -17.12 37.77 31.41
N THR A 102 -18.42 37.93 31.63
CA THR A 102 -19.44 36.97 31.15
C THR A 102 -19.57 37.01 29.63
N ALA A 103 -19.57 38.19 28.99
CA ALA A 103 -19.59 38.28 27.53
C ALA A 103 -18.35 37.60 26.90
N GLY A 104 -17.15 37.86 27.43
CA GLY A 104 -15.91 37.22 27.00
C GLY A 104 -15.90 35.71 27.25
N GLY A 105 -16.42 35.25 28.39
CA GLY A 105 -16.55 33.83 28.71
C GLY A 105 -17.56 33.10 27.81
N ILE A 106 -18.68 33.73 27.45
CA ILE A 106 -19.65 33.19 26.48
C ILE A 106 -19.03 33.11 25.09
N ALA A 107 -18.31 34.16 24.66
CA ALA A 107 -17.59 34.16 23.39
C ALA A 107 -16.54 33.03 23.33
N TYR A 108 -15.74 32.86 24.40
CA TYR A 108 -14.81 31.73 24.54
C TYR A 108 -15.51 30.37 24.46
N LEU A 109 -16.64 30.20 25.16
CA LEU A 109 -17.41 28.95 25.13
C LEU A 109 -17.92 28.63 23.71
N LEU A 110 -18.51 29.60 23.01
CA LEU A 110 -18.99 29.40 21.64
C LEU A 110 -17.84 29.11 20.66
N ILE A 111 -16.72 29.84 20.79
CA ILE A 111 -15.52 29.63 19.97
C ILE A 111 -14.91 28.25 20.22
N THR A 112 -14.72 27.82 21.48
CA THR A 112 -14.09 26.52 21.76
C THR A 112 -14.96 25.33 21.34
N LEU A 113 -16.28 25.47 21.33
CA LEU A 113 -17.19 24.45 20.81
C LEU A 113 -17.14 24.39 19.28
N ALA A 114 -17.14 25.54 18.60
CA ALA A 114 -16.96 25.61 17.15
C ALA A 114 -15.60 25.04 16.71
N LEU A 115 -14.53 25.37 17.43
CA LEU A 115 -13.18 24.82 17.19
C LEU A 115 -13.13 23.30 17.45
N SER A 116 -13.76 22.79 18.52
CA SER A 116 -13.85 21.34 18.79
C SER A 116 -14.61 20.56 17.71
N MET A 117 -15.51 21.21 16.97
CA MET A 117 -16.19 20.62 15.81
C MET A 117 -15.35 20.78 14.52
N TYR A 118 -14.68 21.91 14.34
CA TYR A 118 -13.75 22.11 13.21
C TYR A 118 -12.53 21.18 13.30
N TYR A 119 -12.04 20.85 14.49
CA TYR A 119 -11.00 19.85 14.68
C TYR A 119 -11.41 18.48 14.12
N LEU A 120 -12.66 18.04 14.32
CA LEU A 120 -13.15 16.80 13.70
C LEU A 120 -13.12 16.86 12.17
N LYS A 121 -13.35 18.02 11.57
CA LYS A 121 -13.25 18.21 10.11
C LYS A 121 -11.79 18.11 9.62
N VAL A 122 -10.82 18.61 10.39
CA VAL A 122 -9.39 18.48 10.11
C VAL A 122 -8.90 17.03 10.30
N LEU A 123 -9.40 16.35 11.32
CA LEU A 123 -9.00 15.00 11.72
C LEU A 123 -9.63 13.90 10.85
N ALA A 124 -10.88 14.08 10.40
CA ALA A 124 -11.63 13.08 9.62
C ALA A 124 -10.91 12.51 8.37
N PRO A 125 -10.32 13.30 7.44
CA PRO A 125 -9.66 12.75 6.26
C PRO A 125 -8.43 11.89 6.61
N VAL A 126 -7.75 12.22 7.71
CA VAL A 126 -6.56 11.51 8.22
C VAL A 126 -6.94 10.16 8.84
N MET A 127 -8.07 10.11 9.55
CA MET A 127 -8.60 8.88 10.18
C MET A 127 -9.37 7.94 9.24
N THR A 128 -9.24 8.10 7.92
CA THR A 128 -9.85 7.18 6.95
C THR A 128 -9.13 5.82 6.88
N ASN A 129 -7.93 5.72 7.46
CA ASN A 129 -7.03 4.57 7.46
C ASN A 129 -6.05 4.64 8.65
N ASP A 130 -5.46 3.49 9.00
CA ASP A 130 -4.54 3.35 10.15
C ASP A 130 -3.09 3.74 9.79
N LEU A 131 -2.82 4.13 8.54
CA LEU A 131 -1.57 4.78 8.13
C LEU A 131 -1.53 6.26 8.57
N TRP A 132 -2.69 6.84 8.95
CA TRP A 132 -2.88 8.27 9.18
C TRP A 132 -2.54 9.12 7.95
N TRP A 133 -2.82 8.61 6.74
CA TRP A 133 -2.60 9.33 5.50
C TRP A 133 -3.91 9.96 5.01
N ALA A 134 -3.96 11.29 4.92
CA ALA A 134 -5.14 12.04 4.50
C ALA A 134 -5.71 11.54 3.16
N ASN A 135 -6.95 11.07 3.17
CA ASN A 135 -7.69 10.55 2.00
C ASN A 135 -7.00 9.40 1.24
N PHE A 136 -6.11 8.63 1.87
CA PHE A 136 -5.42 7.53 1.19
C PHE A 136 -6.37 6.38 0.86
N ASN A 137 -6.66 6.25 -0.43
CA ASN A 137 -7.61 5.31 -1.01
C ASN A 137 -6.94 4.44 -2.09
N ALA A 138 -7.57 3.31 -2.42
CA ALA A 138 -7.06 2.37 -3.42
C ALA A 138 -6.85 3.06 -4.79
N SER A 139 -7.90 3.59 -5.39
CA SER A 139 -7.81 4.13 -6.76
C SER A 139 -7.00 5.42 -6.87
N GLY A 140 -6.94 6.24 -5.83
CA GLY A 140 -6.24 7.52 -5.85
C GLY A 140 -4.79 7.40 -5.39
N ALA A 141 -4.55 7.70 -4.12
CA ALA A 141 -3.20 7.84 -3.58
C ALA A 141 -2.41 6.53 -3.58
N HIS A 142 -3.06 5.37 -3.43
CA HIS A 142 -2.39 4.08 -3.44
C HIS A 142 -1.95 3.69 -4.86
N SER A 143 -2.84 3.69 -5.86
CA SER A 143 -2.46 3.49 -7.28
C SER A 143 -1.38 4.48 -7.74
N TYR A 144 -1.48 5.76 -7.36
CA TYR A 144 -0.45 6.75 -7.70
C TYR A 144 0.91 6.42 -7.08
N LEU A 145 0.96 6.07 -5.79
CA LEU A 145 2.19 5.66 -5.11
C LEU A 145 2.82 4.42 -5.78
N ILE A 146 1.99 3.43 -6.15
CA ILE A 146 2.41 2.22 -6.86
C ILE A 146 3.03 2.57 -8.21
N ASP A 147 2.40 3.43 -9.02
CA ASP A 147 2.92 3.83 -10.32
C ASP A 147 4.22 4.66 -10.20
N VAL A 148 4.38 5.51 -9.16
CA VAL A 148 5.66 6.17 -8.84
C VAL A 148 6.77 5.13 -8.62
N PHE A 149 6.56 4.17 -7.71
CA PHE A 149 7.56 3.14 -7.44
C PHE A 149 7.85 2.29 -8.68
N ASN A 150 6.83 1.84 -9.40
CA ASN A 150 7.00 0.99 -10.59
C ASN A 150 7.80 1.71 -11.70
N ASN A 151 7.55 2.99 -11.95
CA ASN A 151 8.32 3.79 -12.91
C ASN A 151 9.80 3.94 -12.50
N HIS A 152 10.07 4.16 -11.22
CA HIS A 152 11.46 4.28 -10.73
C HIS A 152 12.20 2.94 -10.69
N LEU A 153 11.52 1.84 -10.32
CA LEU A 153 12.13 0.50 -10.26
C LEU A 153 12.59 0.03 -11.65
N ASN A 154 11.75 0.20 -12.68
CA ASN A 154 12.05 -0.21 -14.06
C ASN A 154 13.24 0.56 -14.67
N LEU A 155 13.47 1.80 -14.23
CA LEU A 155 14.50 2.71 -14.76
C LEU A 155 15.70 2.88 -13.81
N SER A 156 15.74 2.19 -12.66
CA SER A 156 16.80 2.32 -11.67
C SER A 156 18.10 1.66 -12.15
N VAL A 157 19.22 2.37 -11.98
CA VAL A 157 20.56 1.87 -12.35
C VAL A 157 21.40 1.71 -11.09
N ASN A 158 22.07 0.56 -10.96
CA ASN A 158 22.93 0.15 -9.83
C ASN A 158 22.24 0.12 -8.43
N HIS A 159 20.92 0.34 -8.34
CA HIS A 159 20.13 0.38 -7.10
C HIS A 159 20.69 1.31 -6.00
N THR A 160 21.46 2.35 -6.38
CA THR A 160 22.12 3.27 -5.42
C THR A 160 21.24 4.44 -4.97
N ALA A 161 20.04 4.60 -5.51
CA ALA A 161 19.16 5.76 -5.28
C ALA A 161 18.37 5.62 -3.96
N LYS A 162 19.07 5.76 -2.82
CA LYS A 162 18.48 5.59 -1.49
C LYS A 162 17.32 6.53 -1.17
N ASP A 163 17.28 7.71 -1.82
CA ASP A 163 16.31 8.76 -1.54
C ASP A 163 15.41 8.94 -2.79
N LEU A 164 14.09 8.85 -2.61
CA LEU A 164 13.09 8.97 -3.66
C LEU A 164 12.18 10.19 -3.41
N ASP A 165 12.32 11.23 -4.23
CA ASP A 165 11.39 12.36 -4.23
C ASP A 165 10.11 11.99 -5.00
N VAL A 166 9.09 11.51 -4.27
CA VAL A 166 7.76 11.19 -4.82
C VAL A 166 6.92 12.42 -5.19
N THR A 167 7.44 13.65 -5.02
CA THR A 167 6.79 14.91 -5.44
C THR A 167 7.35 15.44 -6.77
N ALA A 168 8.62 15.12 -7.09
CA ALA A 168 9.25 15.48 -8.36
C ALA A 168 8.71 14.70 -9.58
N GLY A 169 8.13 13.51 -9.36
CA GLY A 169 7.49 12.70 -10.40
C GLY A 169 6.03 13.09 -10.64
N GLY A 170 5.64 13.33 -11.90
CA GLY A 170 4.24 13.61 -12.28
C GLY A 170 3.77 12.71 -13.43
N PHE A 171 2.55 12.17 -13.32
CA PHE A 171 1.95 11.29 -14.34
C PHE A 171 0.80 11.97 -15.08
N THR A 172 0.62 11.70 -16.37
CA THR A 172 -0.51 12.20 -17.17
C THR A 172 -1.81 11.38 -16.99
N LYS A 173 -1.77 10.33 -16.16
CA LYS A 173 -2.92 9.52 -15.75
C LYS A 173 -3.70 10.27 -14.68
N ASP A 174 -5.03 10.26 -14.77
CA ASP A 174 -5.91 10.85 -13.76
C ASP A 174 -6.20 9.80 -12.67
N TYR A 175 -5.93 10.15 -11.40
CA TYR A 175 -6.16 9.29 -10.23
C TYR A 175 -7.33 9.77 -9.36
N SER A 176 -8.14 10.73 -9.85
CA SER A 176 -9.38 11.15 -9.18
C SER A 176 -10.56 10.20 -9.43
N THR A 177 -10.40 9.24 -10.34
CA THR A 177 -11.43 8.29 -10.74
C THR A 177 -11.52 7.06 -9.82
N PHE A 178 -12.58 6.26 -10.01
CA PHE A 178 -12.74 4.96 -9.37
C PHE A 178 -11.81 3.88 -9.97
N TYR A 179 -11.54 3.94 -11.27
CA TYR A 179 -10.78 2.93 -12.01
C TYR A 179 -9.47 3.52 -12.53
N THR A 180 -8.35 3.03 -11.98
CA THR A 180 -7.01 3.60 -12.17
C THR A 180 -5.96 2.51 -12.36
N PRO A 181 -6.11 1.63 -13.36
CA PRO A 181 -5.33 0.40 -13.51
C PRO A 181 -3.83 0.66 -13.51
N ILE A 182 -3.12 -0.06 -12.66
CA ILE A 182 -1.66 -0.09 -12.58
C ILE A 182 -1.16 -0.96 -13.73
N HIS A 183 -0.17 -0.47 -14.48
CA HIS A 183 0.41 -1.18 -15.61
C HIS A 183 1.70 -1.87 -15.17
N ILE A 184 1.67 -3.20 -15.08
CA ILE A 184 2.84 -4.02 -14.74
C ILE A 184 3.42 -4.61 -16.03
N SER A 185 4.73 -4.52 -16.21
CA SER A 185 5.42 -5.20 -17.31
C SER A 185 5.46 -6.72 -17.08
N PRO A 186 5.08 -7.56 -18.06
CA PRO A 186 5.29 -9.02 -18.02
C PRO A 186 6.74 -9.45 -18.34
N LEU A 187 7.68 -8.49 -18.32
CA LEU A 187 9.13 -8.68 -18.45
C LEU A 187 9.85 -8.38 -17.14
N TYR A 188 9.16 -7.82 -16.13
CA TYR A 188 9.76 -7.30 -14.90
C TYR A 188 10.53 -8.37 -14.12
N GLU A 189 9.99 -9.59 -14.09
CA GLU A 189 10.56 -10.74 -13.41
C GLU A 189 11.69 -11.42 -14.19
N ARG A 190 11.80 -11.20 -15.51
CA ARG A 190 13.00 -11.52 -16.29
C ARG A 190 14.14 -10.56 -15.96
N ILE A 191 13.85 -9.26 -15.87
CA ILE A 191 14.82 -8.24 -15.42
C ILE A 191 15.33 -8.56 -14.00
N VAL A 192 14.43 -8.75 -13.02
CA VAL A 192 14.83 -9.07 -11.64
C VAL A 192 15.63 -10.39 -11.54
N ARG A 193 15.27 -11.42 -12.31
CA ARG A 193 16.04 -12.68 -12.33
C ARG A 193 17.45 -12.48 -12.90
N ALA A 194 17.62 -11.68 -13.96
CA ALA A 194 18.94 -11.34 -14.50
C ALA A 194 19.77 -10.54 -13.48
N ASP A 195 19.17 -9.53 -12.82
CA ASP A 195 19.85 -8.74 -11.78
C ASP A 195 20.31 -9.60 -10.58
N GLN A 196 19.54 -10.63 -10.23
CA GLN A 196 19.86 -11.57 -9.14
C GLN A 196 20.68 -12.79 -9.57
N ALA A 197 21.03 -12.96 -10.86
CA ALA A 197 21.71 -14.16 -11.35
C ALA A 197 23.11 -14.39 -10.74
N THR A 198 23.75 -13.35 -10.20
CA THR A 198 25.04 -13.44 -9.47
C THR A 198 24.90 -13.79 -7.99
N ASN A 199 23.68 -13.79 -7.44
CA ASN A 199 23.39 -14.01 -6.02
C ASN A 199 23.31 -15.51 -5.69
N LEU A 200 24.46 -16.20 -5.77
CA LEU A 200 24.55 -17.65 -5.55
C LEU A 200 23.99 -18.08 -4.18
N THR A 201 24.12 -17.24 -3.14
CA THR A 201 23.57 -17.49 -1.81
C THR A 201 22.04 -17.60 -1.85
N ALA A 202 21.35 -16.68 -2.52
CA ALA A 202 19.89 -16.74 -2.68
C ALA A 202 19.46 -17.92 -3.57
N ALA A 203 20.20 -18.20 -4.64
CA ALA A 203 19.94 -19.35 -5.52
C ALA A 203 20.02 -20.68 -4.75
N ILE A 204 21.11 -20.92 -4.01
CA ILE A 204 21.29 -22.14 -3.19
C ILE A 204 20.20 -22.27 -2.12
N ILE A 205 19.81 -21.18 -1.46
CA ILE A 205 18.71 -21.20 -0.47
C ILE A 205 17.39 -21.70 -1.11
N SER A 206 17.08 -21.26 -2.32
CA SER A 206 15.86 -21.66 -3.02
C SER A 206 15.92 -23.07 -3.61
N LEU A 207 17.05 -23.47 -4.20
CA LEU A 207 17.19 -24.77 -4.89
C LEU A 207 17.11 -25.96 -3.94
N ARG A 208 17.34 -25.77 -2.62
CA ARG A 208 17.06 -26.77 -1.57
C ARG A 208 15.58 -27.11 -1.40
N GLY A 209 14.67 -26.31 -1.97
CA GLY A 209 13.24 -26.61 -2.05
C GLY A 209 12.82 -27.27 -3.36
N TYR A 210 13.77 -27.55 -4.27
CA TYR A 210 13.51 -28.08 -5.60
C TYR A 210 13.46 -29.61 -5.61
N THR A 211 12.66 -30.20 -6.52
CA THR A 211 12.34 -31.64 -6.50
C THR A 211 13.39 -32.52 -7.17
N GLY A 212 14.05 -32.02 -8.21
CA GLY A 212 15.00 -32.79 -9.01
C GLY A 212 15.60 -31.96 -10.15
N PRO A 213 16.84 -32.22 -10.58
CA PRO A 213 17.51 -31.45 -11.64
C PRO A 213 16.82 -31.54 -13.00
N GLU A 214 16.06 -32.60 -13.27
CA GLU A 214 15.37 -32.80 -14.54
C GLU A 214 14.27 -31.75 -14.84
N TRP A 215 13.78 -31.04 -13.83
CA TRP A 215 12.75 -29.99 -14.00
C TRP A 215 13.34 -28.60 -14.31
N ALA A 216 14.65 -28.41 -14.11
CA ALA A 216 15.28 -27.11 -14.28
C ALA A 216 15.20 -26.68 -15.75
N SER A 217 14.77 -25.44 -16.00
CA SER A 217 14.69 -24.87 -17.35
C SER A 217 16.07 -24.41 -17.84
N THR A 218 16.92 -25.39 -18.07
CA THR A 218 18.29 -25.26 -18.56
C THR A 218 18.54 -26.29 -19.67
N GLN A 219 19.69 -26.22 -20.32
CA GLN A 219 20.21 -27.31 -21.14
C GLN A 219 21.60 -27.61 -20.59
N TYR A 220 21.73 -28.67 -19.81
CA TYR A 220 23.00 -28.99 -19.16
C TYR A 220 24.13 -29.18 -20.18
N CYS A 221 25.36 -28.91 -19.74
CA CYS A 221 26.57 -29.07 -20.53
C CYS A 221 27.50 -30.13 -19.93
N TRP A 222 27.45 -30.32 -18.60
CA TRP A 222 28.24 -31.31 -17.87
C TRP A 222 27.46 -31.93 -16.72
N VAL A 223 27.83 -33.14 -16.32
CA VAL A 223 27.36 -33.73 -15.06
C VAL A 223 28.05 -33.05 -13.86
N ASP A 224 29.37 -32.89 -13.92
CA ASP A 224 30.23 -32.53 -12.79
C ASP A 224 30.98 -31.21 -12.94
N PHE A 225 31.35 -30.58 -11.82
CA PHE A 225 32.11 -29.33 -11.81
C PHE A 225 33.50 -29.41 -12.47
N ASN A 226 34.13 -30.59 -12.53
CA ASN A 226 35.41 -30.76 -13.23
C ASN A 226 35.23 -30.93 -14.75
N ARG A 227 33.99 -30.99 -15.26
CA ARG A 227 33.64 -31.11 -16.69
C ARG A 227 34.16 -32.40 -17.33
N ARG A 228 34.16 -33.50 -16.58
CA ARG A 228 34.62 -34.83 -17.00
C ARG A 228 33.58 -35.55 -17.85
N TRP A 229 32.30 -35.41 -17.52
CA TRP A 229 31.20 -36.03 -18.25
C TRP A 229 30.39 -34.96 -18.98
N GLU A 230 30.66 -34.82 -20.27
CA GLU A 230 29.98 -33.91 -21.19
C GLU A 230 28.61 -34.44 -21.61
N VAL A 231 27.59 -33.57 -21.73
CA VAL A 231 26.19 -34.01 -21.98
C VAL A 231 25.43 -33.18 -23.02
N ALA A 232 26.02 -32.16 -23.66
CA ALA A 232 25.29 -31.40 -24.68
C ALA A 232 25.02 -32.22 -25.95
N HIS A 233 23.84 -32.03 -26.55
CA HIS A 233 23.37 -32.80 -27.71
C HIS A 233 24.31 -32.79 -28.92
N THR A 234 24.97 -31.67 -29.22
CA THR A 234 25.88 -31.55 -30.36
C THR A 234 27.31 -31.21 -29.90
N ALA A 235 28.32 -31.63 -30.67
CA ALA A 235 29.72 -31.30 -30.39
C ALA A 235 30.01 -29.78 -30.54
N LYS A 236 29.26 -29.10 -31.42
CA LYS A 236 29.30 -27.63 -31.55
C LYS A 236 28.72 -26.95 -30.30
N ARG A 237 27.56 -27.40 -29.78
CA ARG A 237 27.02 -26.90 -28.50
C ARG A 237 27.96 -27.18 -27.34
N GLN A 238 28.55 -28.37 -27.26
CA GLN A 238 29.53 -28.69 -26.23
C GLN A 238 30.76 -27.74 -26.28
N THR A 239 31.22 -27.41 -27.49
CA THR A 239 32.25 -26.39 -27.71
C THR A 239 31.78 -24.97 -27.31
N ARG A 240 30.50 -24.62 -27.53
CA ARG A 240 29.89 -23.35 -27.11
C ARG A 240 29.80 -23.27 -25.57
N CYS A 241 29.32 -24.33 -24.91
CA CYS A 241 29.34 -24.48 -23.46
C CYS A 241 30.72 -24.15 -22.87
N GLY A 242 31.76 -24.85 -23.34
CA GLY A 242 33.14 -24.68 -22.88
C GLY A 242 33.73 -23.27 -23.09
N ARG A 243 33.17 -22.48 -24.02
CA ARG A 243 33.59 -21.10 -24.32
C ARG A 243 32.77 -20.01 -23.63
N ARG A 244 31.50 -20.27 -23.30
CA ARG A 244 30.54 -19.23 -22.87
C ARG A 244 29.87 -19.48 -21.52
N TYR A 245 29.57 -20.73 -21.16
CA TYR A 245 28.69 -21.03 -20.03
C TYR A 245 29.40 -21.71 -18.83
N THR A 246 30.72 -21.84 -18.85
CA THR A 246 31.53 -22.50 -17.80
C THR A 246 31.42 -21.86 -16.41
N ALA A 247 30.98 -20.60 -16.31
CA ALA A 247 30.78 -19.91 -15.04
C ALA A 247 29.29 -19.85 -14.59
N ASN A 248 28.36 -20.35 -15.41
CA ASN A 248 26.95 -20.49 -15.06
C ASN A 248 26.72 -21.86 -14.43
N ALA A 249 26.51 -21.87 -13.11
CA ALA A 249 26.22 -23.04 -12.31
C ALA A 249 25.02 -23.85 -12.84
N ALA A 250 24.02 -23.21 -13.46
CA ALA A 250 22.85 -23.89 -14.03
C ALA A 250 23.16 -24.80 -15.25
N MET A 251 24.42 -24.91 -15.68
CA MET A 251 24.87 -25.84 -16.73
C MET A 251 25.37 -27.20 -16.20
N TYR A 252 25.37 -27.39 -14.88
CA TYR A 252 25.98 -28.53 -14.20
C TYR A 252 24.93 -29.30 -13.38
N TRP A 253 24.70 -30.59 -13.68
CA TRP A 253 23.77 -31.42 -12.90
C TRP A 253 24.14 -31.49 -11.41
N GLU A 254 25.44 -31.49 -11.09
CA GLU A 254 25.99 -31.48 -9.72
C GLU A 254 25.39 -30.38 -8.84
N THR A 255 25.02 -29.21 -9.38
CA THR A 255 24.48 -28.09 -8.57
C THR A 255 23.20 -28.43 -7.81
N ILE A 256 22.25 -29.09 -8.46
CA ILE A 256 20.99 -29.48 -7.84
C ILE A 256 21.13 -30.85 -7.17
N PHE A 257 21.91 -31.78 -7.74
CA PHE A 257 22.16 -33.07 -7.11
C PHE A 257 22.81 -32.97 -5.73
N ARG A 258 23.67 -31.97 -5.49
CA ARG A 258 24.24 -31.66 -4.17
C ARG A 258 23.24 -31.06 -3.18
N LEU A 259 22.09 -30.56 -3.63
CA LEU A 259 21.12 -29.78 -2.84
C LEU A 259 19.80 -30.51 -2.55
N VAL A 260 19.43 -31.50 -3.36
CA VAL A 260 18.25 -32.36 -3.12
C VAL A 260 18.51 -33.34 -1.97
N ILE A 261 17.44 -33.80 -1.33
CA ILE A 261 17.50 -34.92 -0.38
C ILE A 261 17.68 -36.20 -1.19
N TRP A 262 18.87 -36.79 -1.18
CA TRP A 262 19.28 -37.81 -2.15
C TRP A 262 18.43 -39.08 -2.06
N ASP A 263 18.21 -39.59 -0.85
CA ASP A 263 17.30 -40.72 -0.60
C ASP A 263 15.90 -40.46 -1.19
N SER A 264 15.33 -39.28 -0.92
CA SER A 264 13.99 -38.92 -1.39
C SER A 264 13.92 -38.87 -2.92
N TYR A 265 14.94 -38.33 -3.57
CA TYR A 265 15.03 -38.31 -5.03
C TYR A 265 15.15 -39.73 -5.61
N MET A 266 16.00 -40.58 -5.03
CA MET A 266 16.23 -41.93 -5.53
C MET A 266 15.01 -42.84 -5.38
N THR A 267 14.15 -42.65 -4.38
CA THR A 267 12.89 -43.42 -4.28
C THR A 267 11.96 -43.27 -5.50
N THR A 268 12.03 -42.15 -6.23
CA THR A 268 11.23 -41.91 -7.45
C THR A 268 12.03 -42.02 -8.74
N SER A 269 13.34 -41.74 -8.70
CA SER A 269 14.14 -41.49 -9.92
C SER A 269 15.25 -42.52 -10.18
N ALA A 270 15.55 -43.45 -9.27
CA ALA A 270 16.74 -44.32 -9.37
C ALA A 270 16.85 -45.12 -10.67
N SER A 271 15.76 -45.69 -11.19
CA SER A 271 15.78 -46.47 -12.45
C SER A 271 16.14 -45.62 -13.67
N LYS A 272 15.64 -44.37 -13.73
CA LYS A 272 15.98 -43.41 -14.78
C LYS A 272 17.40 -42.89 -14.61
N PHE A 273 17.82 -42.58 -13.38
CA PHE A 273 19.16 -42.12 -13.07
C PHE A 273 20.23 -43.15 -13.48
N GLU A 274 20.05 -44.43 -13.14
CA GLU A 274 21.00 -45.51 -13.48
C GLU A 274 21.14 -45.73 -14.99
N PHE A 275 20.06 -45.58 -15.77
CA PHE A 275 20.12 -45.66 -17.22
C PHE A 275 20.69 -44.39 -17.89
N ALA A 276 20.35 -43.21 -17.38
CA ALA A 276 20.76 -41.93 -17.95
C ALA A 276 22.24 -41.58 -17.71
N MET A 277 22.77 -41.91 -16.52
CA MET A 277 24.15 -41.61 -16.12
C MET A 277 24.77 -42.59 -15.11
N GLY A 278 23.99 -43.18 -14.20
CA GLY A 278 24.51 -43.95 -13.05
C GLY A 278 25.39 -45.12 -13.46
N ARG A 279 25.02 -45.87 -14.51
CA ARG A 279 25.85 -46.96 -15.08
C ARG A 279 27.26 -46.50 -15.45
N MET A 280 27.39 -45.38 -16.16
CA MET A 280 28.67 -44.83 -16.62
C MET A 280 29.49 -44.24 -15.48
N LEU A 281 28.83 -43.59 -14.51
CA LEU A 281 29.47 -43.12 -13.29
C LEU A 281 30.03 -44.29 -12.47
N ASN A 282 29.21 -45.34 -12.25
CA ASN A 282 29.56 -46.57 -11.54
C ASN A 282 30.70 -47.37 -12.22
N ALA A 283 30.86 -47.27 -13.54
CA ALA A 283 31.91 -47.96 -14.29
C ALA A 283 33.34 -47.42 -14.04
N SER A 284 33.47 -46.17 -13.57
CA SER A 284 34.76 -45.52 -13.28
C SER A 284 35.10 -45.54 -11.79
N MET A 285 36.31 -45.10 -11.39
CA MET A 285 36.60 -44.81 -9.98
C MET A 285 36.10 -43.40 -9.65
N GLU A 286 36.40 -42.47 -10.55
CA GLU A 286 36.09 -41.05 -10.56
C GLU A 286 34.59 -40.76 -10.40
N GLY A 287 33.73 -41.55 -11.02
CA GLY A 287 32.27 -41.42 -10.97
C GLY A 287 31.67 -41.96 -9.68
N ARG A 288 32.24 -43.02 -9.08
CA ARG A 288 31.86 -43.46 -7.72
C ARG A 288 32.32 -42.45 -6.68
N ASP A 289 33.56 -41.96 -6.79
CA ASP A 289 34.06 -40.83 -5.99
C ASP A 289 33.21 -39.56 -6.17
N TRP A 290 32.50 -39.39 -7.30
CA TRP A 290 31.57 -38.28 -7.51
C TRP A 290 30.20 -38.54 -6.86
N LEU A 291 29.64 -39.74 -7.01
CA LEU A 291 28.39 -40.15 -6.35
C LEU A 291 28.51 -40.01 -4.82
N ASP A 292 29.56 -40.58 -4.22
CA ASP A 292 29.81 -40.58 -2.76
C ASP A 292 30.02 -39.17 -2.16
N ARG A 293 30.38 -38.17 -2.98
CA ARG A 293 30.55 -36.76 -2.56
C ARG A 293 29.38 -35.86 -2.93
N THR A 294 28.47 -36.34 -3.76
CA THR A 294 27.31 -35.59 -4.28
C THR A 294 26.04 -35.96 -3.52
N ALA A 295 25.85 -37.26 -3.25
CA ALA A 295 24.79 -37.77 -2.38
C ALA A 295 24.83 -37.06 -1.01
N ASP A 296 23.74 -36.36 -0.68
CA ASP A 296 23.58 -35.53 0.52
C ASP A 296 24.77 -34.58 0.81
N GLY A 297 25.42 -34.09 -0.24
CA GLY A 297 26.65 -33.30 -0.17
C GLY A 297 26.50 -31.89 0.44
N PHE A 298 25.28 -31.42 0.72
CA PHE A 298 25.00 -30.12 1.32
C PHE A 298 25.22 -30.11 2.83
N VAL A 299 26.16 -29.27 3.30
CA VAL A 299 26.42 -29.05 4.74
C VAL A 299 25.83 -27.72 5.23
N SER A 300 26.10 -26.63 4.51
CA SER A 300 25.56 -25.29 4.81
C SER A 300 25.61 -24.40 3.57
N VAL A 301 24.85 -23.30 3.57
CA VAL A 301 24.79 -22.37 2.43
C VAL A 301 26.16 -21.75 2.15
N ASP A 302 26.86 -21.28 3.18
CA ASP A 302 28.19 -20.65 3.01
C ASP A 302 29.25 -21.64 2.52
N ALA A 303 29.19 -22.90 2.97
CA ALA A 303 30.08 -23.95 2.50
C ALA A 303 29.82 -24.30 1.03
N GLU A 304 28.55 -24.42 0.62
CA GLU A 304 28.20 -24.73 -0.77
C GLU A 304 28.50 -23.56 -1.72
N VAL A 305 28.27 -22.31 -1.28
CA VAL A 305 28.73 -21.10 -2.00
C VAL A 305 30.25 -21.11 -2.18
N ALA A 306 31.01 -21.59 -1.19
CA ALA A 306 32.46 -21.73 -1.32
C ALA A 306 32.87 -22.84 -2.31
N VAL A 307 32.16 -23.98 -2.33
CA VAL A 307 32.37 -25.05 -3.34
C VAL A 307 32.12 -24.53 -4.74
N TRP A 308 30.98 -23.86 -4.98
CA TRP A 308 30.62 -23.34 -6.31
C TRP A 308 31.64 -22.29 -6.79
N LYS A 309 32.08 -21.38 -5.91
CA LYS A 309 33.12 -20.39 -6.22
C LYS A 309 34.50 -21.02 -6.44
N ALA A 310 34.85 -22.08 -5.71
CA ALA A 310 36.09 -22.82 -5.94
C ALA A 310 36.11 -23.57 -7.28
N ALA A 311 34.93 -24.03 -7.75
CA ALA A 311 34.74 -24.56 -9.10
C ALA A 311 34.75 -23.48 -10.21
N GLY A 312 34.77 -22.19 -9.86
CA GLY A 312 34.77 -21.07 -10.79
C GLY A 312 33.38 -20.55 -11.20
N MET A 313 32.32 -20.97 -10.51
CA MET A 313 30.96 -20.47 -10.79
C MET A 313 30.76 -19.05 -10.27
N THR A 314 30.14 -18.20 -11.08
CA THR A 314 29.82 -16.80 -10.73
C THR A 314 28.35 -16.43 -10.93
N THR A 315 27.59 -17.20 -11.72
CA THR A 315 26.16 -16.99 -11.94
C THR A 315 25.37 -18.30 -11.82
N TYR A 316 24.05 -18.19 -11.61
CA TYR A 316 23.09 -19.27 -11.79
C TYR A 316 21.90 -18.71 -12.57
N GLU A 317 21.83 -19.01 -13.87
CA GLU A 317 20.85 -18.44 -14.80
C GLU A 317 20.16 -19.53 -15.63
N TRP A 318 18.83 -19.52 -15.65
CA TRP A 318 17.99 -20.40 -16.46
C TRP A 318 17.73 -19.82 -17.86
N GLN A 319 17.45 -20.71 -18.80
CA GLN A 319 17.11 -20.37 -20.19
C GLN A 319 15.81 -19.55 -20.26
N TRP A 320 15.70 -18.71 -21.28
CA TRP A 320 14.46 -18.03 -21.65
C TRP A 320 13.47 -19.05 -22.24
N THR A 321 12.35 -19.26 -21.55
CA THR A 321 11.30 -20.21 -21.98
C THR A 321 9.92 -19.62 -21.71
N ASN A 322 8.97 -19.87 -22.62
CA ASN A 322 7.55 -19.50 -22.46
C ASN A 322 6.65 -20.66 -22.02
N TYR A 323 7.23 -21.72 -21.43
CA TYR A 323 6.51 -22.83 -20.79
C TYR A 323 5.71 -22.39 -19.54
N PHE A 324 6.22 -21.41 -18.80
CA PHE A 324 5.57 -20.83 -17.64
C PHE A 324 5.76 -19.31 -17.60
N THR A 325 4.83 -18.61 -16.98
CA THR A 325 4.99 -17.22 -16.55
C THR A 325 5.37 -17.22 -15.07
N TRP A 326 6.44 -16.51 -14.71
CA TRP A 326 6.88 -16.39 -13.32
C TRP A 326 5.98 -15.41 -12.55
N GLY A 327 5.62 -15.77 -11.31
CA GLY A 327 4.87 -14.88 -10.43
C GLY A 327 5.76 -13.81 -9.79
N VAL A 328 5.15 -12.68 -9.41
CA VAL A 328 5.82 -11.54 -8.75
C VAL A 328 5.04 -11.13 -7.51
N LYS A 329 5.75 -11.03 -6.39
CA LYS A 329 5.24 -10.42 -5.15
C LYS A 329 6.21 -9.33 -4.72
N GLU A 330 5.84 -8.08 -4.96
CA GLU A 330 6.68 -6.94 -4.63
C GLU A 330 5.90 -5.94 -3.78
N SER A 331 6.53 -5.43 -2.72
CA SER A 331 5.91 -4.52 -1.76
C SER A 331 6.83 -3.38 -1.32
N VAL A 332 6.21 -2.29 -0.87
CA VAL A 332 6.86 -1.18 -0.17
C VAL A 332 6.23 -1.00 1.21
N ASP A 333 7.04 -0.56 2.17
CA ASP A 333 6.61 -0.37 3.54
C ASP A 333 6.18 1.08 3.82
N VAL A 334 4.99 1.30 4.37
CA VAL A 334 4.52 2.63 4.80
C VAL A 334 4.59 2.72 6.32
N THR A 335 5.41 3.65 6.83
CA THR A 335 5.61 3.87 8.27
C THR A 335 4.87 5.13 8.72
N ASN A 336 3.97 4.99 9.70
CA ASN A 336 3.20 6.09 10.27
C ASN A 336 3.93 6.74 11.47
N ALA A 337 3.38 7.84 12.00
CA ALA A 337 3.99 8.60 13.10
C ALA A 337 4.04 7.88 14.47
N PHE A 338 3.51 6.66 14.60
CA PHE A 338 3.76 5.80 15.76
C PHE A 338 4.99 4.89 15.58
N GLY A 339 5.61 4.89 14.38
CA GLY A 339 6.62 3.90 14.00
C GLY A 339 6.03 2.53 13.64
N ALA A 340 4.69 2.43 13.50
CA ALA A 340 4.06 1.23 12.98
C ALA A 340 4.18 1.21 11.45
N THR A 341 4.55 0.06 10.90
CA THR A 341 4.88 -0.14 9.48
C THR A 341 3.89 -1.12 8.85
N GLN A 342 3.32 -0.73 7.71
CA GLN A 342 2.41 -1.56 6.91
C GLN A 342 3.01 -1.80 5.53
N SER A 343 3.25 -3.07 5.19
CA SER A 343 3.62 -3.47 3.84
C SER A 343 2.42 -3.36 2.89
N LEU A 344 2.60 -2.71 1.75
CA LEU A 344 1.61 -2.55 0.68
C LEU A 344 2.17 -3.16 -0.62
N SER A 345 1.38 -3.97 -1.34
CA SER A 345 1.85 -4.58 -2.59
C SER A 345 1.82 -3.61 -3.78
N ILE A 346 2.93 -3.52 -4.50
CA ILE A 346 3.11 -2.69 -5.71
C ILE A 346 3.09 -3.51 -7.01
N LYS A 347 3.39 -4.82 -6.91
CA LYS A 347 3.18 -5.82 -7.97
C LYS A 347 2.74 -7.14 -7.36
N LYS A 348 1.70 -7.76 -7.93
CA LYS A 348 1.10 -9.00 -7.42
C LYS A 348 0.62 -9.91 -8.56
N VAL A 349 1.57 -10.53 -9.24
CA VAL A 349 1.36 -11.42 -10.39
C VAL A 349 1.45 -12.87 -9.91
N ALA A 350 0.49 -13.72 -10.29
CA ALA A 350 0.56 -15.15 -10.03
C ALA A 350 1.53 -15.84 -11.00
N MET A 351 2.07 -17.00 -10.63
CA MET A 351 2.68 -17.88 -11.63
C MET A 351 1.60 -18.47 -12.53
N GLU A 352 1.96 -18.89 -13.74
CA GLU A 352 1.06 -19.60 -14.66
C GLU A 352 1.87 -20.66 -15.43
N ILE A 353 1.33 -21.87 -15.59
CA ILE A 353 1.89 -22.90 -16.48
C ILE A 353 1.10 -22.86 -17.78
N ARG A 354 1.77 -22.65 -18.91
CA ARG A 354 1.12 -22.40 -20.20
C ARG A 354 0.88 -23.73 -20.92
N GLY A 355 -0.37 -23.98 -21.31
CA GLY A 355 -0.76 -25.24 -21.97
C GLY A 355 -0.18 -25.44 -23.38
N SER A 356 0.25 -24.35 -24.02
CA SER A 356 1.04 -24.38 -25.25
C SER A 356 2.21 -23.41 -25.10
N TRP A 357 3.40 -23.86 -25.52
CA TRP A 357 4.63 -23.08 -25.46
C TRP A 357 5.48 -23.35 -26.71
N THR A 358 6.05 -22.29 -27.28
CA THR A 358 6.75 -22.34 -28.57
C THR A 358 8.25 -22.59 -28.39
N THR A 359 8.82 -22.27 -27.22
CA THR A 359 10.25 -22.45 -26.93
C THR A 359 10.70 -23.91 -26.86
N LEU A 360 9.77 -24.88 -26.88
CA LEU A 360 10.08 -26.31 -27.03
C LEU A 360 10.95 -26.59 -28.27
N MET A 361 10.80 -25.81 -29.34
CA MET A 361 11.61 -25.98 -30.56
C MET A 361 13.11 -25.74 -30.27
N LEU A 362 13.44 -24.80 -29.39
CA LEU A 362 14.83 -24.39 -29.16
C LEU A 362 15.62 -25.48 -28.42
N SER A 363 14.98 -26.09 -27.42
CA SER A 363 15.62 -26.97 -26.44
C SER A 363 14.78 -28.22 -26.15
N TRP A 364 15.39 -29.40 -26.28
CA TRP A 364 14.80 -30.69 -25.87
C TRP A 364 14.46 -30.73 -24.38
N GLY A 365 15.39 -30.24 -23.54
CA GLY A 365 15.18 -30.00 -22.11
C GLY A 365 15.34 -31.23 -21.19
N PRO A 366 15.78 -31.04 -19.93
CA PRO A 366 16.33 -32.13 -19.12
C PRO A 366 15.29 -33.15 -18.66
N TRP A 367 14.02 -32.75 -18.64
CA TRP A 367 12.90 -33.65 -18.36
C TRP A 367 12.74 -34.70 -19.44
N ASN A 368 12.83 -34.32 -20.71
CA ASN A 368 12.85 -35.27 -21.82
C ASN A 368 14.13 -36.11 -21.78
N ASP A 369 15.27 -35.51 -21.43
CA ASP A 369 16.52 -36.25 -21.28
C ASP A 369 16.43 -37.41 -20.26
N PHE A 370 15.66 -37.22 -19.18
CA PHE A 370 15.39 -38.23 -18.16
C PHE A 370 14.17 -39.13 -18.47
N LEU A 371 13.18 -38.62 -19.21
CA LEU A 371 11.94 -39.34 -19.49
C LEU A 371 12.17 -40.53 -20.43
N PHE A 372 12.93 -40.32 -21.51
CA PHE A 372 13.21 -41.32 -22.54
C PHE A 372 14.34 -42.31 -22.17
N GLY A 373 14.92 -42.22 -20.98
CA GLY A 373 15.82 -43.25 -20.43
C GLY A 373 17.14 -43.55 -21.18
N LEU A 374 17.49 -42.82 -22.24
CA LEU A 374 18.72 -43.06 -23.03
C LEU A 374 19.98 -42.49 -22.32
N PRO A 375 21.15 -43.16 -22.43
CA PRO A 375 22.43 -42.61 -21.97
C PRO A 375 22.81 -41.32 -22.72
N PHE A 376 23.05 -40.24 -21.97
CA PHE A 376 23.36 -38.92 -22.53
C PHE A 376 24.75 -38.38 -22.21
N ILE A 377 25.56 -39.13 -21.47
CA ILE A 377 26.99 -38.82 -21.31
C ILE A 377 27.70 -39.13 -22.63
N ARG A 378 28.28 -38.11 -23.27
CA ARG A 378 28.90 -38.19 -24.60
C ARG A 378 30.10 -39.15 -24.70
N SER A 379 30.63 -39.59 -23.56
CA SER A 379 31.74 -40.55 -23.44
C SER A 379 31.31 -41.97 -23.04
N ASP A 380 30.00 -42.23 -22.90
CA ASP A 380 29.47 -43.59 -22.73
C ASP A 380 29.46 -44.31 -24.09
N PRO A 381 30.04 -45.52 -24.23
CA PRO A 381 29.94 -46.32 -25.45
C PRO A 381 28.51 -46.70 -25.87
N LEU A 382 27.52 -46.56 -24.98
CA LEU A 382 26.10 -46.75 -25.24
C LEU A 382 25.35 -45.42 -25.45
N HIS A 383 26.06 -44.31 -25.65
CA HIS A 383 25.46 -43.04 -26.04
C HIS A 383 24.91 -43.11 -27.47
N ALA A 384 23.60 -42.94 -27.61
CA ALA A 384 22.90 -42.96 -28.92
C ALA A 384 22.11 -41.67 -29.22
N ARG A 385 21.94 -40.77 -28.24
CA ARG A 385 21.01 -39.64 -28.34
C ARG A 385 21.51 -38.58 -29.34
N PHE A 386 20.71 -38.33 -30.38
CA PHE A 386 20.95 -37.37 -31.47
C PHE A 386 22.20 -37.63 -32.33
N MET A 387 22.71 -38.86 -32.32
CA MET A 387 23.69 -39.31 -33.32
C MET A 387 22.99 -39.64 -34.64
N SER A 388 23.62 -39.30 -35.77
CA SER A 388 23.21 -39.90 -37.04
C SER A 388 23.56 -41.39 -36.98
N PRO A 389 22.62 -42.32 -37.24
CA PRO A 389 22.87 -43.76 -37.23
C PRO A 389 23.71 -44.22 -38.44
N CYS A 390 24.07 -43.29 -39.32
CA CYS A 390 24.72 -43.56 -40.59
C CYS A 390 25.91 -42.61 -40.79
N SER A 391 27.02 -42.92 -40.11
CA SER A 391 28.29 -42.19 -40.23
C SER A 391 28.99 -42.50 -41.56
N TYR A 392 29.44 -41.46 -42.27
CA TYR A 392 30.27 -41.66 -43.46
C TYR A 392 31.65 -42.23 -43.13
N ASP A 393 32.18 -41.96 -41.94
CA ASP A 393 33.47 -42.52 -41.50
C ASP A 393 33.34 -44.03 -41.20
N ASP A 394 32.20 -44.49 -40.66
CA ASP A 394 31.95 -45.93 -40.44
C ASP A 394 31.73 -46.66 -41.78
N TYR A 395 31.09 -46.00 -42.76
CA TYR A 395 31.04 -46.49 -44.14
C TYR A 395 32.43 -46.59 -44.78
N LEU A 396 33.35 -45.65 -44.49
CA LEU A 396 34.73 -45.71 -44.98
C LEU A 396 35.56 -46.82 -44.30
N LEU A 397 35.17 -47.27 -43.10
CA LEU A 397 35.86 -48.32 -42.34
C LEU A 397 35.48 -49.76 -42.79
N ASP A 398 34.19 -50.04 -43.05
CA ASP A 398 33.75 -51.31 -43.66
C ASP A 398 32.64 -51.08 -44.71
N PRO A 399 32.97 -50.60 -45.92
CA PRO A 399 31.98 -50.38 -46.99
C PRO A 399 31.40 -51.69 -47.57
N GLY A 400 31.86 -52.85 -47.10
CA GLY A 400 31.37 -54.17 -47.52
C GLY A 400 30.22 -54.71 -46.67
N ASN A 401 30.23 -54.43 -45.36
CA ASN A 401 29.16 -54.80 -44.43
C ASN A 401 28.33 -53.63 -43.91
N TYR A 402 28.69 -52.37 -44.18
CA TYR A 402 27.96 -51.20 -43.66
C TYR A 402 26.48 -51.19 -44.08
N THR A 403 25.61 -51.57 -43.13
CA THR A 403 24.16 -51.42 -43.21
C THR A 403 23.74 -50.24 -42.34
N CYS A 404 23.54 -49.08 -42.97
CA CYS A 404 22.85 -47.94 -42.39
C CYS A 404 21.40 -48.33 -42.07
N ASP A 405 21.13 -48.68 -40.80
CA ASP A 405 19.80 -48.96 -40.28
C ASP A 405 19.43 -47.91 -39.21
N PRO A 406 18.63 -46.88 -39.54
CA PRO A 406 18.14 -45.89 -38.58
C PRO A 406 17.20 -46.44 -37.51
N CYS A 407 16.84 -47.71 -37.57
CA CYS A 407 15.91 -48.39 -36.68
C CYS A 407 16.59 -49.45 -35.79
N ASP A 408 17.92 -49.60 -35.83
CA ASP A 408 18.66 -50.59 -35.03
C ASP A 408 18.45 -50.36 -33.51
N PRO A 409 18.01 -51.38 -32.75
CA PRO A 409 17.70 -51.26 -31.32
C PRO A 409 18.91 -50.95 -30.41
N VAL A 410 20.14 -51.02 -30.92
CA VAL A 410 21.34 -50.49 -30.23
C VAL A 410 21.28 -48.96 -30.13
N PHE A 411 20.73 -48.29 -31.14
CA PHE A 411 20.55 -46.83 -31.16
C PHE A 411 19.19 -46.41 -30.62
N ASN A 412 18.17 -47.27 -30.72
CA ASN A 412 16.83 -46.98 -30.21
C ASN A 412 16.17 -48.18 -29.47
N PRO A 413 16.29 -48.25 -28.13
CA PRO A 413 15.71 -49.35 -27.36
C PRO A 413 14.18 -49.31 -27.20
N ASP A 414 13.49 -48.25 -27.66
CA ASP A 414 12.04 -48.07 -27.49
C ASP A 414 11.28 -48.16 -28.83
N GLU A 415 10.57 -49.27 -29.02
CA GLU A 415 9.78 -49.63 -30.23
C GLU A 415 8.75 -48.55 -30.65
N TYR A 416 8.43 -47.62 -29.74
CA TYR A 416 7.48 -46.51 -29.95
C TYR A 416 8.06 -45.28 -30.69
N THR A 417 9.38 -45.13 -30.84
CA THR A 417 9.99 -43.90 -31.43
C THR A 417 10.58 -44.14 -32.83
N SER A 418 9.76 -44.68 -33.74
CA SER A 418 10.11 -45.19 -35.07
C SER A 418 11.22 -44.42 -35.81
N CYS A 419 12.46 -44.89 -35.67
CA CYS A 419 13.65 -44.50 -36.46
C CYS A 419 13.98 -42.98 -36.48
N MET A 420 13.55 -42.22 -35.46
CA MET A 420 13.72 -40.76 -35.39
C MET A 420 15.01 -40.37 -34.63
N TYR A 421 16.09 -40.14 -35.37
CA TYR A 421 17.44 -39.94 -34.81
C TYR A 421 17.87 -38.47 -34.61
N ASN A 422 17.07 -37.48 -35.01
CA ASN A 422 17.32 -36.07 -34.68
C ASN A 422 16.03 -35.36 -34.23
N PHE A 423 16.16 -34.26 -33.48
CA PHE A 423 14.99 -33.59 -32.90
C PHE A 423 14.07 -32.98 -33.96
N GLU A 424 14.62 -32.48 -35.06
CA GLU A 424 13.86 -31.90 -36.18
C GLU A 424 12.96 -32.96 -36.87
N ALA A 425 13.39 -34.21 -36.92
CA ALA A 425 12.56 -35.35 -37.36
C ALA A 425 11.52 -35.75 -36.31
N ILE A 426 11.84 -35.73 -35.01
CA ILE A 426 10.86 -35.98 -33.92
C ILE A 426 9.72 -34.95 -33.96
N LEU A 427 10.02 -33.70 -34.34
CA LEU A 427 9.01 -32.66 -34.53
C LEU A 427 8.14 -32.86 -35.79
N GLY A 428 8.54 -33.72 -36.74
CA GLY A 428 7.77 -34.08 -37.94
C GLY A 428 7.71 -33.00 -39.04
N GLU A 429 8.37 -31.87 -38.86
CA GLU A 429 8.16 -30.63 -39.63
C GLU A 429 9.36 -30.25 -40.54
N GLY A 430 10.24 -31.22 -40.82
CA GLY A 430 11.43 -31.09 -41.67
C GLY A 430 11.12 -30.83 -43.15
N GLY A 431 10.58 -29.65 -43.47
CA GLY A 431 10.21 -29.26 -44.82
C GLY A 431 9.75 -27.80 -45.00
N THR A 432 9.59 -27.02 -43.92
CA THR A 432 9.23 -25.59 -44.06
C THR A 432 10.48 -24.71 -44.25
N PRO A 433 10.34 -23.55 -44.94
CA PRO A 433 11.42 -22.57 -45.04
C PRO A 433 11.92 -22.05 -43.69
N GLY A 434 11.04 -21.88 -42.71
CA GLY A 434 11.41 -21.41 -41.38
C GLY A 434 12.32 -22.41 -40.65
N PHE A 435 12.12 -23.72 -40.87
CA PHE A 435 13.01 -24.74 -40.33
C PHE A 435 14.41 -24.65 -40.95
N GLY A 436 14.51 -24.75 -42.29
CA GLY A 436 15.80 -24.71 -43.00
C GLY A 436 16.58 -23.42 -42.75
N LEU A 437 15.92 -22.26 -42.89
CA LEU A 437 16.58 -20.96 -42.67
C LEU A 437 17.08 -20.79 -41.22
N THR A 438 16.38 -21.32 -40.22
CA THR A 438 16.85 -21.28 -38.81
C THR A 438 18.01 -22.25 -38.58
N HIS A 439 17.93 -23.46 -39.14
CA HIS A 439 19.00 -24.45 -39.06
C HIS A 439 20.31 -23.91 -39.66
N ASP A 440 20.25 -23.31 -40.85
CA ASP A 440 21.42 -22.76 -41.54
C ASP A 440 22.05 -21.58 -40.78
N HIS A 441 21.24 -20.62 -40.31
CA HIS A 441 21.76 -19.37 -39.73
C HIS A 441 22.07 -19.47 -38.23
N ILE A 442 21.21 -20.13 -37.44
CA ILE A 442 21.38 -20.26 -35.99
C ILE A 442 21.99 -21.63 -35.65
N GLY A 443 21.39 -22.72 -36.13
CA GLY A 443 21.79 -24.10 -35.83
C GLY A 443 20.57 -25.02 -35.65
N PRO A 444 20.78 -26.34 -35.54
CA PRO A 444 19.68 -27.30 -35.45
C PRO A 444 18.85 -27.10 -34.19
N PHE A 445 17.53 -27.25 -34.32
CA PHE A 445 16.61 -27.20 -33.19
C PHE A 445 16.94 -28.28 -32.15
N GLY A 446 16.60 -28.03 -30.88
CA GLY A 446 17.01 -28.87 -29.75
C GLY A 446 18.47 -28.69 -29.32
N SER A 447 19.24 -27.82 -30.00
CA SER A 447 20.59 -27.39 -29.64
C SER A 447 20.74 -25.88 -29.45
N ILE A 448 19.66 -25.11 -29.56
CA ILE A 448 19.67 -23.64 -29.48
C ILE A 448 19.47 -23.24 -28.02
N ASP A 449 20.39 -22.44 -27.48
CA ASP A 449 20.21 -21.79 -26.17
C ASP A 449 19.50 -20.44 -26.34
N ALA A 450 18.76 -19.99 -25.32
CA ALA A 450 18.08 -18.70 -25.30
C ALA A 450 18.31 -18.01 -23.95
N PHE A 451 18.86 -16.78 -23.96
CA PHE A 451 19.12 -15.99 -22.75
C PHE A 451 18.50 -14.60 -22.83
N PHE A 452 17.98 -14.10 -21.71
CA PHE A 452 17.44 -12.74 -21.63
C PHE A 452 18.58 -11.72 -21.59
N VAL A 453 18.54 -10.72 -22.47
CA VAL A 453 19.54 -9.65 -22.52
C VAL A 453 18.98 -8.40 -21.82
N PRO A 454 19.54 -8.00 -20.66
CA PRO A 454 19.12 -6.78 -19.98
C PRO A 454 19.49 -5.53 -20.79
N ALA A 455 18.67 -4.48 -20.68
CA ALA A 455 18.93 -3.21 -21.33
C ALA A 455 20.23 -2.57 -20.81
N PRO A 456 21.13 -2.07 -21.68
CA PRO A 456 22.39 -1.46 -21.24
C PRO A 456 22.18 -0.33 -20.22
N PRO A 457 22.99 -0.24 -19.14
CA PRO A 457 22.87 0.84 -18.15
C PRO A 457 22.90 2.26 -18.74
N SER A 458 23.63 2.46 -19.83
CA SER A 458 23.66 3.72 -20.59
C SER A 458 22.34 4.09 -21.25
N LEU A 459 21.58 3.09 -21.72
CA LEU A 459 20.23 3.25 -22.28
C LEU A 459 19.20 3.54 -21.18
N LEU A 460 19.32 2.89 -20.01
CA LEU A 460 18.49 3.19 -18.83
C LEU A 460 18.75 4.62 -18.30
N VAL A 461 20.01 5.05 -18.20
CA VAL A 461 20.37 6.46 -17.85
C VAL A 461 19.80 7.46 -18.88
N LEU A 462 19.82 7.12 -20.17
CA LEU A 462 19.23 7.96 -21.21
C LEU A 462 17.69 8.08 -21.08
N SER A 463 16.98 6.96 -20.86
CA SER A 463 15.52 6.94 -20.74
C SER A 463 15.01 7.60 -19.45
N SER A 464 15.69 7.38 -18.32
CA SER A 464 15.40 8.04 -17.04
C SER A 464 15.62 9.56 -17.11
N ALA A 465 16.76 10.00 -17.65
CA ALA A 465 17.05 11.43 -17.84
C ALA A 465 16.05 12.12 -18.77
N PHE A 466 15.61 11.44 -19.85
CA PHE A 466 14.56 11.96 -20.73
C PHE A 466 13.23 12.07 -19.99
N THR A 467 12.81 11.02 -19.30
CA THR A 467 11.52 10.97 -18.60
C THR A 467 11.41 12.07 -17.55
N LEU A 468 12.44 12.25 -16.72
CA LEU A 468 12.50 13.32 -15.71
C LEU A 468 12.48 14.73 -16.33
N ALA A 469 13.18 14.94 -17.44
CA ALA A 469 13.17 16.22 -18.13
C ALA A 469 11.80 16.55 -18.72
N ILE A 470 11.14 15.58 -19.36
CA ILE A 470 9.81 15.73 -19.95
C ILE A 470 8.76 16.07 -18.89
N THR A 471 8.70 15.34 -17.76
CA THR A 471 7.74 15.64 -16.69
C THR A 471 7.97 17.04 -16.10
N THR A 472 9.24 17.39 -15.84
CA THR A 472 9.63 18.73 -15.36
C THR A 472 9.17 19.84 -16.32
N TRP A 473 9.36 19.68 -17.64
CA TRP A 473 8.91 20.67 -18.62
C TRP A 473 7.38 20.73 -18.73
N MET A 474 6.67 19.60 -18.66
CA MET A 474 5.20 19.61 -18.71
C MET A 474 4.57 20.29 -17.47
N GLN A 475 5.21 20.20 -16.31
CA GLN A 475 4.79 20.95 -15.11
C GLN A 475 5.10 22.45 -15.23
N THR A 476 6.32 22.79 -15.67
CA THR A 476 6.84 24.17 -15.65
C THR A 476 6.49 25.03 -16.88
N GLN A 477 6.19 24.43 -18.04
CA GLN A 477 5.96 25.14 -19.31
C GLN A 477 4.62 24.78 -19.94
N ASP A 478 3.63 25.67 -19.82
CA ASP A 478 2.26 25.44 -20.32
C ASP A 478 2.21 25.23 -21.84
N ALA A 479 3.04 25.93 -22.61
CA ALA A 479 3.12 25.76 -24.06
C ALA A 479 3.66 24.39 -24.48
N PHE A 480 4.64 23.85 -23.75
CA PHE A 480 5.16 22.50 -24.00
C PHE A 480 4.15 21.43 -23.59
N ASN A 481 3.50 21.57 -22.44
CA ASN A 481 2.44 20.65 -22.00
C ASN A 481 1.28 20.62 -23.02
N ALA A 482 0.78 21.79 -23.43
CA ALA A 482 -0.26 21.90 -24.45
C ALA A 482 0.15 21.19 -25.74
N ALA A 483 1.36 21.43 -26.27
CA ALA A 483 1.85 20.77 -27.48
C ALA A 483 2.02 19.25 -27.30
N MET A 484 2.50 18.78 -26.15
CA MET A 484 2.64 17.37 -25.82
C MET A 484 1.27 16.66 -25.78
N THR A 485 0.23 17.30 -25.24
CA THR A 485 -1.14 16.77 -25.23
C THR A 485 -1.85 16.79 -26.59
N MET A 486 -1.25 17.44 -27.62
CA MET A 486 -1.75 17.41 -29.00
C MET A 486 -1.12 16.29 -29.84
N ILE A 487 -0.10 15.59 -29.35
CA ILE A 487 0.48 14.44 -30.06
C ILE A 487 -0.49 13.24 -29.93
N PRO A 488 -1.04 12.69 -31.02
CA PRO A 488 -1.92 11.55 -30.95
C PRO A 488 -1.12 10.24 -30.78
N SER A 489 -1.72 9.25 -30.13
CA SER A 489 -1.20 7.87 -30.11
C SER A 489 -1.76 7.12 -31.31
N LEU A 490 -0.93 6.81 -32.32
CA LEU A 490 -1.35 6.13 -33.55
C LEU A 490 -0.40 5.00 -33.95
N THR A 491 -0.98 3.93 -34.49
CA THR A 491 -0.23 2.79 -35.02
C THR A 491 0.29 3.08 -36.42
N VAL A 492 1.51 2.63 -36.71
CA VAL A 492 2.21 2.72 -38.00
C VAL A 492 2.79 1.35 -38.39
N ASP A 493 3.14 1.14 -39.67
CA ASP A 493 3.63 -0.15 -40.20
C ASP A 493 5.06 -0.05 -40.77
N PRO A 494 6.11 0.20 -39.96
CA PRO A 494 7.43 0.52 -40.49
C PRO A 494 8.15 -0.72 -41.04
N VAL A 495 8.61 -0.65 -42.30
CA VAL A 495 9.32 -1.72 -43.00
C VAL A 495 10.73 -1.25 -43.41
N PRO A 496 11.80 -1.94 -42.98
CA PRO A 496 13.17 -1.62 -43.39
C PRO A 496 13.35 -1.63 -44.91
N MET A 497 14.13 -0.68 -45.45
CA MET A 497 14.36 -0.54 -46.89
C MET A 497 14.76 -1.84 -47.59
N LYS A 498 15.61 -2.66 -46.93
CA LYS A 498 16.12 -3.94 -47.45
C LYS A 498 15.05 -5.02 -47.61
N TRP A 499 13.93 -4.89 -46.93
CA TRP A 499 12.84 -5.87 -46.92
C TRP A 499 11.73 -5.47 -47.91
N GLN A 500 11.69 -4.22 -48.37
CA GLN A 500 10.67 -3.74 -49.31
C GLN A 500 10.85 -4.40 -50.69
N SER A 501 9.75 -4.77 -51.33
CA SER A 501 9.75 -5.26 -52.72
C SER A 501 10.18 -4.17 -53.69
N THR A 502 10.88 -4.54 -54.76
CA THR A 502 11.42 -3.59 -55.76
C THR A 502 10.83 -3.87 -57.14
N ALA A 503 11.20 -3.06 -58.15
CA ALA A 503 10.82 -3.33 -59.54
C ALA A 503 11.32 -4.69 -60.07
N ASN A 504 12.40 -5.22 -59.46
CA ASN A 504 13.12 -6.42 -59.93
C ASN A 504 12.67 -7.71 -59.20
N GLY A 505 11.78 -7.61 -58.20
CA GLY A 505 11.25 -8.78 -57.52
C GLY A 505 10.46 -8.46 -56.26
N THR A 506 9.61 -9.42 -55.86
CA THR A 506 8.68 -9.30 -54.75
C THR A 506 9.03 -10.23 -53.59
N PHE A 507 8.79 -9.76 -52.37
CA PHE A 507 8.93 -10.51 -51.14
C PHE A 507 7.56 -10.91 -50.58
N THR A 508 7.47 -12.14 -50.09
CA THR A 508 6.36 -12.61 -49.24
C THR A 508 6.95 -13.22 -47.97
N TYR A 509 6.36 -12.94 -46.81
CA TYR A 509 7.03 -13.08 -45.51
C TYR A 509 6.33 -14.14 -44.65
N MET A 510 7.10 -14.86 -43.84
CA MET A 510 6.68 -16.03 -43.06
C MET A 510 6.93 -15.84 -41.54
N GLY A 511 7.05 -14.60 -41.04
CA GLY A 511 7.30 -14.32 -39.62
C GLY A 511 8.74 -13.98 -39.31
N GLY A 512 8.97 -13.38 -38.13
CA GLY A 512 10.30 -13.10 -37.55
C GLY A 512 10.52 -13.87 -36.25
N ASP A 513 9.94 -15.06 -36.14
CA ASP A 513 9.84 -15.82 -34.89
C ASP A 513 10.41 -17.23 -35.07
N ILE A 514 11.63 -17.43 -34.56
CA ILE A 514 12.34 -18.71 -34.67
C ILE A 514 11.66 -19.84 -33.86
N THR A 515 10.75 -19.50 -32.94
CA THR A 515 9.95 -20.50 -32.20
C THR A 515 8.71 -20.93 -32.98
N CYS A 516 8.44 -20.31 -34.13
CA CYS A 516 7.31 -20.58 -35.01
C CYS A 516 7.72 -20.78 -36.49
N PRO A 517 8.61 -21.74 -36.82
CA PRO A 517 9.10 -21.98 -38.17
C PRO A 517 8.04 -22.46 -39.18
N THR A 518 6.84 -22.87 -38.73
CA THR A 518 5.76 -23.42 -39.56
C THR A 518 4.78 -22.37 -40.12
N ARG A 519 5.05 -21.08 -39.91
CA ARG A 519 4.19 -19.96 -40.35
C ARG A 519 4.06 -19.86 -41.89
N GLU A 520 2.84 -19.62 -42.38
CA GLU A 520 2.57 -19.46 -43.81
C GLU A 520 3.10 -18.14 -44.39
N SER A 521 3.26 -18.10 -45.72
CA SER A 521 3.65 -16.90 -46.45
C SER A 521 2.51 -15.88 -46.60
N LYS A 522 2.78 -14.60 -46.30
CA LYS A 522 1.84 -13.46 -46.36
C LYS A 522 2.44 -12.28 -47.14
N PRO A 523 1.64 -11.41 -47.79
CA PRO A 523 2.13 -10.28 -48.59
C PRO A 523 2.52 -9.04 -47.75
N TYR A 524 2.93 -9.21 -46.49
CA TYR A 524 3.34 -8.15 -45.58
C TYR A 524 4.29 -8.67 -44.52
N VAL A 525 5.21 -7.81 -44.06
CA VAL A 525 6.09 -8.08 -42.91
C VAL A 525 5.23 -8.44 -41.69
N GLN A 526 5.55 -9.55 -41.04
CA GLN A 526 4.86 -10.07 -39.87
C GLN A 526 5.57 -9.65 -38.58
N SER A 527 4.88 -9.73 -37.44
CA SER A 527 5.46 -9.51 -36.11
C SER A 527 6.73 -10.34 -35.84
N SER A 528 7.58 -9.79 -34.95
CA SER A 528 8.75 -10.49 -34.40
C SER A 528 8.32 -11.61 -33.45
N PHE A 529 9.27 -12.38 -32.91
CA PHE A 529 8.99 -13.28 -31.80
C PHE A 529 8.41 -12.53 -30.59
N SER A 530 7.58 -13.21 -29.80
CA SER A 530 7.07 -12.67 -28.54
C SER A 530 6.75 -13.83 -27.58
N PHE A 531 6.97 -13.62 -26.29
CA PHE A 531 6.74 -14.61 -25.24
C PHE A 531 5.34 -15.23 -25.30
N ASP A 532 4.32 -14.40 -25.56
CA ASP A 532 2.93 -14.80 -25.43
C ASP A 532 2.28 -15.32 -26.72
N VAL A 533 2.93 -15.18 -27.89
CA VAL A 533 2.29 -15.40 -29.20
C VAL A 533 2.09 -16.88 -29.54
N SER A 534 1.05 -17.19 -30.33
CA SER A 534 0.88 -18.50 -30.96
C SER A 534 1.42 -18.50 -32.38
N CYS A 535 1.95 -19.64 -32.84
CA CYS A 535 2.43 -19.77 -34.22
C CYS A 535 1.33 -19.66 -35.29
N THR A 536 0.07 -19.84 -34.88
CA THR A 536 -1.12 -19.62 -35.71
C THR A 536 -1.44 -18.15 -35.96
N ASN A 537 -0.94 -17.21 -35.13
CA ASN A 537 -1.21 -15.80 -35.30
C ASN A 537 -0.13 -15.13 -36.16
N GLN A 538 -0.54 -14.52 -37.28
CA GLN A 538 0.34 -14.00 -38.32
C GLN A 538 0.09 -12.50 -38.57
N GLU A 539 0.09 -11.71 -37.50
CA GLU A 539 -0.19 -10.28 -37.59
C GLU A 539 0.87 -9.51 -38.37
N ARG A 540 0.42 -8.47 -39.09
CA ARG A 540 1.33 -7.50 -39.72
C ARG A 540 2.14 -6.77 -38.65
N HIS A 541 3.45 -6.66 -38.85
CA HIS A 541 4.30 -5.84 -38.00
C HIS A 541 3.79 -4.40 -37.91
N ARG A 542 3.60 -3.94 -36.68
CA ARG A 542 3.01 -2.65 -36.34
C ARG A 542 3.74 -2.07 -35.13
N MET A 543 3.81 -0.75 -35.09
CA MET A 543 4.43 0.00 -33.99
C MET A 543 3.47 1.10 -33.54
N LEU A 544 3.28 1.25 -32.22
CA LEU A 544 2.48 2.33 -31.66
C LEU A 544 3.37 3.54 -31.38
N LEU A 545 3.22 4.61 -32.16
CA LEU A 545 3.83 5.89 -31.83
C LEU A 545 2.91 6.64 -30.86
N HIS A 546 3.43 7.00 -29.69
CA HIS A 546 2.76 7.76 -28.65
C HIS A 546 3.64 8.93 -28.17
N PRO A 547 3.13 9.91 -27.42
CA PRO A 547 3.82 11.18 -27.17
C PRO A 547 5.26 11.05 -26.63
N ARG A 548 5.54 10.06 -25.77
CA ARG A 548 6.87 9.85 -25.18
C ARG A 548 7.83 9.14 -26.14
N ASN A 549 7.49 7.98 -26.71
CA ASN A 549 8.42 7.23 -27.56
C ASN A 549 8.73 7.96 -28.88
N ALA A 550 7.75 8.63 -29.49
CA ALA A 550 7.93 9.37 -30.74
C ALA A 550 8.79 10.64 -30.55
N LEU A 551 8.61 11.36 -29.43
CA LEU A 551 9.45 12.52 -29.10
C LEU A 551 10.87 12.10 -28.72
N PHE A 552 11.05 11.00 -27.98
CA PHE A 552 12.36 10.44 -27.67
C PHE A 552 13.15 10.12 -28.94
N ALA A 553 12.55 9.32 -29.83
CA ALA A 553 13.15 8.94 -31.10
C ALA A 553 13.43 10.15 -32.00
N TYR A 554 12.54 11.14 -32.04
CA TYR A 554 12.75 12.38 -32.79
C TYR A 554 13.93 13.19 -32.25
N LEU A 555 14.02 13.44 -30.95
CA LEU A 555 15.05 14.31 -30.37
C LEU A 555 16.47 13.77 -30.55
N ILE A 556 16.61 12.45 -30.63
CA ILE A 556 17.88 11.78 -30.93
C ILE A 556 18.13 11.77 -32.45
N SER A 557 17.15 11.31 -33.25
CA SER A 557 17.35 11.02 -34.69
C SER A 557 17.30 12.25 -35.60
N SER A 558 16.78 13.38 -35.14
CA SER A 558 16.67 14.63 -35.94
C SER A 558 17.94 15.49 -35.93
N LYS A 559 18.92 15.18 -35.08
CA LYS A 559 20.13 15.99 -34.90
C LYS A 559 21.33 15.33 -35.62
N PRO A 560 21.96 16.01 -36.60
CA PRO A 560 23.16 15.48 -37.24
C PRO A 560 24.34 15.38 -36.26
N PRO A 561 25.32 14.50 -36.51
CA PRO A 561 26.57 14.49 -35.76
C PRO A 561 27.30 15.84 -35.88
N ILE A 562 28.08 16.19 -34.87
CA ILE A 562 28.75 17.49 -34.77
C ILE A 562 29.77 17.65 -35.91
N GLY A 563 29.36 18.36 -36.96
CA GLY A 563 30.17 18.64 -38.16
C GLY A 563 29.34 18.86 -39.43
N THR A 564 28.19 18.21 -39.58
CA THR A 564 27.37 18.31 -40.81
C THR A 564 26.30 19.40 -40.74
N LEU A 565 26.65 20.59 -41.25
CA LEU A 565 25.78 21.77 -41.35
C LEU A 565 24.75 21.67 -42.50
N GLN A 566 23.80 20.74 -42.39
CA GLN A 566 22.58 20.75 -43.19
C GLN A 566 21.33 20.60 -42.31
N SER A 567 20.58 21.70 -42.15
CA SER A 567 19.24 21.68 -41.57
C SER A 567 18.24 21.12 -42.57
N MET A 568 17.82 19.85 -42.37
CA MET A 568 16.65 19.32 -43.07
C MET A 568 15.39 20.10 -42.69
N SER A 569 14.47 20.31 -43.63
CA SER A 569 13.15 20.87 -43.31
C SER A 569 12.28 19.84 -42.59
N ASP A 570 11.33 20.32 -41.77
CA ASP A 570 10.32 19.49 -41.11
C ASP A 570 9.65 18.49 -42.08
N SER A 571 9.29 18.98 -43.27
CA SER A 571 8.69 18.19 -44.36
C SER A 571 9.62 17.10 -44.90
N ALA A 572 10.92 17.36 -45.01
CA ALA A 572 11.90 16.36 -45.46
C ALA A 572 12.15 15.29 -44.39
N ILE A 573 12.11 15.64 -43.10
CA ILE A 573 12.18 14.68 -42.00
C ILE A 573 10.96 13.74 -42.02
N ILE A 574 9.75 14.30 -42.17
CA ILE A 574 8.51 13.52 -42.26
C ILE A 574 8.51 12.59 -43.50
N ALA A 575 8.97 13.08 -44.65
CA ALA A 575 9.11 12.25 -45.85
C ALA A 575 10.16 11.13 -45.71
N LYS A 576 11.31 11.41 -45.06
CA LYS A 576 12.40 10.44 -44.85
C LYS A 576 11.98 9.23 -44.03
N TRP A 577 11.15 9.42 -43.00
CA TRP A 577 10.70 8.32 -42.14
C TRP A 577 9.31 7.81 -42.54
N CYS A 578 8.27 8.64 -42.45
CA CYS A 578 6.89 8.21 -42.67
C CYS A 578 6.59 7.89 -44.15
N GLY A 579 7.05 8.72 -45.08
CA GLY A 579 6.79 8.54 -46.52
C GLY A 579 7.63 7.44 -47.18
N THR A 580 8.73 7.02 -46.56
CA THR A 580 9.69 6.05 -47.14
C THR A 580 9.60 4.67 -46.48
N LEU A 581 9.22 4.59 -45.19
CA LEU A 581 9.26 3.33 -44.43
C LEU A 581 7.89 2.77 -44.03
N CYS A 582 6.79 3.54 -44.08
CA CYS A 582 5.45 3.03 -43.74
C CYS A 582 4.59 2.86 -45.01
N PRO A 583 4.49 1.66 -45.62
CA PRO A 583 3.86 1.48 -46.92
C PRO A 583 2.33 1.60 -46.90
N THR A 584 1.65 1.47 -45.75
CA THR A 584 0.19 1.67 -45.68
C THR A 584 -0.26 2.73 -44.69
N LEU A 585 0.51 3.04 -43.65
CA LEU A 585 0.14 3.98 -42.58
C LEU A 585 1.01 5.27 -42.55
N ALA A 586 1.57 5.66 -43.69
CA ALA A 586 2.37 6.89 -43.86
C ALA A 586 1.64 8.16 -43.36
N SER A 587 0.32 8.26 -43.58
CA SER A 587 -0.50 9.39 -43.14
C SER A 587 -0.62 9.48 -41.61
N SER A 588 -0.90 8.35 -40.95
CA SER A 588 -0.92 8.24 -39.49
C SER A 588 0.44 8.58 -38.87
N CYS A 589 1.52 8.08 -39.46
CA CYS A 589 2.88 8.43 -39.07
C CYS A 589 3.15 9.94 -39.19
N ALA A 590 2.80 10.54 -40.34
CA ALA A 590 2.99 11.97 -40.59
C ALA A 590 2.19 12.85 -39.61
N GLN A 591 1.00 12.42 -39.19
CA GLN A 591 0.19 13.11 -38.21
C GLN A 591 0.86 13.14 -36.82
N VAL A 592 1.38 12.00 -36.34
CA VAL A 592 2.12 11.95 -35.06
C VAL A 592 3.39 12.80 -35.15
N LEU A 593 4.18 12.60 -36.22
CA LEU A 593 5.48 13.23 -36.36
C LEU A 593 5.38 14.75 -36.56
N GLY A 594 4.34 15.25 -37.23
CA GLY A 594 4.05 16.68 -37.33
C GLY A 594 3.74 17.33 -35.97
N ALA A 595 3.00 16.63 -35.10
CA ALA A 595 2.75 17.10 -33.73
C ALA A 595 4.02 17.05 -32.86
N VAL A 596 4.84 16.00 -32.99
CA VAL A 596 6.15 15.88 -32.32
C VAL A 596 7.10 17.01 -32.73
N VAL A 597 7.18 17.33 -34.03
CA VAL A 597 7.95 18.48 -34.55
C VAL A 597 7.47 19.79 -33.91
N ASN A 598 6.16 19.99 -33.74
CA ASN A 598 5.63 21.19 -33.08
C ASN A 598 5.98 21.26 -31.57
N ALA A 599 5.88 20.14 -30.86
CA ALA A 599 6.26 20.06 -29.44
C ALA A 599 7.78 20.28 -29.24
N SER A 600 8.62 19.75 -30.12
CA SER A 600 10.08 19.91 -30.04
C SER A 600 10.55 21.36 -30.15
N LYS A 601 9.79 22.23 -30.82
CA LYS A 601 10.08 23.66 -30.98
C LYS A 601 9.86 24.48 -29.71
N GLN A 602 9.16 23.93 -28.71
CA GLN A 602 8.97 24.57 -27.40
C GLN A 602 10.14 24.29 -26.43
N LEU A 603 11.06 23.38 -26.78
CA LEU A 603 12.13 22.93 -25.89
C LEU A 603 13.31 23.92 -25.83
N PRO A 604 13.93 24.13 -24.65
CA PRO A 604 15.17 24.89 -24.55
C PRO A 604 16.31 24.21 -25.33
N THR A 605 17.07 24.99 -26.10
CA THR A 605 18.18 24.46 -26.91
C THR A 605 19.32 23.87 -26.06
N THR A 606 19.59 24.48 -24.89
CA THR A 606 20.66 24.11 -23.95
C THR A 606 20.52 22.68 -23.43
N THR A 607 19.31 22.24 -23.09
CA THR A 607 19.04 20.89 -22.57
C THR A 607 19.14 19.79 -23.63
N THR A 608 19.34 20.11 -24.91
CA THR A 608 19.51 19.08 -25.94
C THR A 608 20.93 18.51 -26.05
N VAL A 609 21.94 19.19 -25.49
CA VAL A 609 23.37 18.77 -25.54
C VAL A 609 23.69 17.58 -24.62
N PRO A 610 23.12 17.46 -23.40
CA PRO A 610 23.25 16.25 -22.59
C PRO A 610 22.72 15.00 -23.31
N PHE A 611 21.53 15.08 -23.94
CA PHE A 611 20.91 13.93 -24.59
C PHE A 611 21.72 13.38 -25.77
N THR A 612 22.33 14.22 -26.62
CA THR A 612 23.19 13.74 -27.71
C THR A 612 24.50 13.11 -27.22
N THR A 613 24.86 13.28 -25.94
CA THR A 613 26.03 12.64 -25.33
C THR A 613 25.67 11.32 -24.63
N LEU A 614 24.51 11.25 -23.98
CA LEU A 614 23.95 10.00 -23.46
C LEU A 614 23.57 9.04 -24.59
N ALA A 615 22.91 9.55 -25.65
CA ALA A 615 22.51 8.76 -26.81
C ALA A 615 23.69 8.10 -27.54
N ARG A 616 24.82 8.80 -27.71
CA ARG A 616 26.02 8.19 -28.31
C ARG A 616 26.63 7.06 -27.47
N ARG A 617 26.52 7.11 -26.14
CA ARG A 617 26.94 6.00 -25.27
C ARG A 617 25.98 4.81 -25.41
N ALA A 618 24.68 5.06 -25.25
CA ALA A 618 23.65 4.03 -25.43
C ALA A 618 23.72 3.36 -26.82
N GLN A 619 23.96 4.14 -27.88
CA GLN A 619 24.14 3.63 -29.25
C GLN A 619 25.38 2.75 -29.36
N SER A 620 26.52 3.17 -28.82
CA SER A 620 27.76 2.37 -28.82
C SER A 620 27.55 1.03 -28.12
N ASP A 621 26.90 1.02 -26.96
CA ASP A 621 26.69 -0.19 -26.16
C ASP A 621 25.65 -1.12 -26.80
N VAL A 622 24.58 -0.58 -27.39
CA VAL A 622 23.56 -1.36 -28.13
C VAL A 622 24.12 -1.94 -29.43
N THR A 623 24.90 -1.17 -30.20
CA THR A 623 25.52 -1.67 -31.43
C THR A 623 26.58 -2.73 -31.14
N ALA A 624 27.26 -2.67 -29.99
CA ALA A 624 28.15 -3.75 -29.53
C ALA A 624 27.41 -5.06 -29.21
N LEU A 625 26.15 -5.00 -28.77
CA LEU A 625 25.27 -6.17 -28.60
C LEU A 625 24.69 -6.71 -29.92
N GLN A 626 24.87 -6.00 -31.05
CA GLN A 626 24.37 -6.37 -32.39
C GLN A 626 22.87 -6.72 -32.42
N VAL A 627 22.03 -5.95 -31.71
CA VAL A 627 20.58 -6.22 -31.64
C VAL A 627 19.92 -6.08 -33.02
N LYS A 628 19.18 -7.12 -33.44
CA LYS A 628 18.54 -7.25 -34.76
C LYS A 628 17.03 -7.48 -34.68
N THR A 629 16.34 -7.21 -35.79
CA THR A 629 15.08 -7.86 -36.17
C THR A 629 15.31 -8.75 -37.39
N ILE A 630 14.46 -9.77 -37.57
CA ILE A 630 14.53 -10.71 -38.70
C ILE A 630 13.15 -10.96 -39.33
N GLN A 631 13.14 -11.47 -40.56
CA GLN A 631 12.01 -12.15 -41.20
C GLN A 631 12.50 -13.35 -42.01
N PHE A 632 11.78 -14.46 -41.94
CA PHE A 632 11.76 -15.45 -43.01
C PHE A 632 10.98 -14.89 -44.20
N ALA A 633 11.51 -15.01 -45.41
CA ALA A 633 10.82 -14.56 -46.63
C ALA A 633 11.05 -15.51 -47.81
N LYS A 634 10.15 -15.44 -48.80
CA LYS A 634 10.34 -15.94 -50.15
C LYS A 634 10.53 -14.76 -51.10
N TYR A 635 11.56 -14.80 -51.93
CA TYR A 635 11.82 -13.84 -53.00
C TYR A 635 11.48 -14.44 -54.37
N ILE A 636 10.74 -13.69 -55.17
CA ILE A 636 10.37 -14.03 -56.55
C ILE A 636 10.93 -12.94 -57.45
N SER A 637 11.90 -13.28 -58.31
CA SER A 637 12.40 -12.34 -59.32
C SER A 637 11.35 -12.09 -60.39
N THR A 638 11.13 -10.82 -60.74
CA THR A 638 10.28 -10.43 -61.88
C THR A 638 11.05 -10.38 -63.20
N THR A 639 12.37 -10.59 -63.18
CA THR A 639 13.18 -10.64 -64.40
C THR A 639 13.04 -11.99 -65.10
N THR A 640 12.51 -11.98 -66.33
CA THR A 640 12.36 -13.17 -67.19
C THR A 640 13.66 -13.41 -67.96
N ASP A 641 14.75 -13.72 -67.24
CA ASP A 641 16.10 -13.88 -67.81
C ASP A 641 16.35 -15.31 -68.36
N HIS A 642 15.33 -16.17 -68.40
CA HIS A 642 15.36 -17.49 -69.05
C HIS A 642 14.56 -17.48 -70.35
N GLU A 643 15.17 -17.96 -71.44
CA GLU A 643 14.50 -18.18 -72.73
C GLU A 643 13.53 -19.39 -72.67
N ASP A 644 13.74 -20.32 -71.74
CA ASP A 644 12.79 -21.37 -71.41
C ASP A 644 11.71 -20.83 -70.46
N GLY A 645 10.44 -20.96 -70.85
CA GLY A 645 9.28 -20.35 -70.18
C GLY A 645 8.89 -20.92 -68.80
N SER A 646 9.83 -21.45 -68.01
CA SER A 646 9.61 -21.83 -66.62
C SER A 646 9.59 -20.60 -65.71
N SER A 647 8.53 -20.45 -64.90
CA SER A 647 8.47 -19.43 -63.85
C SER A 647 9.61 -19.58 -62.85
N SER A 648 10.24 -18.47 -62.46
CA SER A 648 11.24 -18.43 -61.39
C SER A 648 10.68 -19.05 -60.11
N SER A 649 11.31 -20.11 -59.62
CA SER A 649 10.89 -20.75 -58.37
C SER A 649 11.16 -19.81 -57.18
N PRO A 650 10.21 -19.64 -56.23
CA PRO A 650 10.43 -18.76 -55.08
C PRO A 650 11.63 -19.22 -54.25
N THR A 651 12.60 -18.34 -54.06
CA THR A 651 13.81 -18.60 -53.27
C THR A 651 13.59 -18.24 -51.81
N ASP A 652 13.99 -19.10 -50.89
CA ASP A 652 13.90 -18.84 -49.45
C ASP A 652 15.05 -17.95 -48.97
N VAL A 653 14.72 -16.91 -48.20
CA VAL A 653 15.63 -15.81 -47.83
C VAL A 653 15.49 -15.49 -46.34
N TRP A 654 16.63 -15.45 -45.66
CA TRP A 654 16.77 -14.85 -44.33
C TRP A 654 16.97 -13.34 -44.48
N LEU A 655 16.00 -12.55 -44.04
CA LEU A 655 16.09 -11.09 -43.99
C LEU A 655 16.46 -10.65 -42.58
N GLU A 656 17.52 -9.86 -42.43
CA GLU A 656 17.90 -9.24 -41.15
C GLU A 656 18.03 -7.71 -41.26
N GLN A 657 17.87 -7.04 -40.13
CA GLN A 657 18.10 -5.60 -39.98
C GLN A 657 18.62 -5.30 -38.56
N LEU A 658 19.70 -4.52 -38.46
CA LEU A 658 20.15 -3.98 -37.17
C LEU A 658 19.16 -2.93 -36.66
N VAL A 659 18.84 -2.97 -35.37
CA VAL A 659 17.87 -2.04 -34.77
C VAL A 659 18.44 -0.61 -34.70
N LEU A 660 19.74 -0.47 -34.40
CA LEU A 660 20.50 0.78 -34.56
C LEU A 660 21.75 0.54 -35.39
N SER A 661 22.03 1.45 -36.32
CA SER A 661 23.12 1.32 -37.30
C SER A 661 24.07 2.52 -37.36
N GLY A 662 23.61 3.72 -37.00
CA GLY A 662 24.36 4.97 -37.09
C GLY A 662 24.15 5.80 -38.37
N ASP A 663 23.63 5.21 -39.46
CA ASP A 663 23.45 5.90 -40.75
C ASP A 663 22.20 5.46 -41.56
N ASP A 664 21.46 4.43 -41.12
CA ASP A 664 20.23 3.98 -41.79
C ASP A 664 19.08 4.98 -41.57
N LYS A 665 18.16 5.05 -42.54
CA LYS A 665 16.85 5.72 -42.38
C LYS A 665 16.03 5.05 -41.27
N TRP A 666 16.26 3.77 -41.00
CA TRP A 666 15.59 2.96 -39.97
C TRP A 666 15.80 3.47 -38.53
N ASP A 667 16.93 4.11 -38.21
CA ASP A 667 17.36 4.40 -36.83
C ASP A 667 16.30 5.19 -36.00
N PHE A 668 15.38 5.94 -36.62
CA PHE A 668 14.24 6.54 -35.91
C PHE A 668 13.31 5.50 -35.27
N PHE A 669 12.88 4.49 -36.02
CA PHE A 669 12.10 3.38 -35.49
C PHE A 669 12.96 2.50 -34.58
N GLY A 670 14.26 2.41 -34.85
CA GLY A 670 15.26 1.86 -33.94
C GLY A 670 15.26 2.47 -32.54
N TRP A 671 15.24 3.81 -32.44
CA TRP A 671 15.15 4.50 -31.15
C TRP A 671 13.80 4.34 -30.46
N VAL A 672 12.72 4.05 -31.19
CA VAL A 672 11.44 3.62 -30.57
C VAL A 672 11.58 2.24 -29.95
N TYR A 673 12.16 1.26 -30.66
CA TYR A 673 12.49 -0.06 -30.10
C TYR A 673 13.36 0.05 -28.84
N MET A 674 14.39 0.90 -28.85
CA MET A 674 15.28 1.10 -27.70
C MET A 674 14.59 1.77 -26.51
N PHE A 675 13.68 2.71 -26.77
CA PHE A 675 12.86 3.28 -25.70
C PHE A 675 11.93 2.23 -25.10
N GLU A 676 11.26 1.43 -25.92
CA GLU A 676 10.36 0.37 -25.46
C GLU A 676 11.09 -0.77 -24.74
N TRP A 677 12.36 -1.05 -25.06
CA TRP A 677 13.22 -1.96 -24.27
C TRP A 677 13.59 -1.35 -22.91
N ALA A 678 13.96 -0.06 -22.87
CA ALA A 678 14.27 0.65 -21.63
C ALA A 678 13.05 0.80 -20.69
N GLU A 679 11.83 0.90 -21.23
CA GLU A 679 10.58 0.91 -20.46
C GLU A 679 10.06 -0.49 -20.11
N ALA A 680 10.84 -1.56 -20.35
CA ALA A 680 10.42 -2.95 -20.16
C ALA A 680 9.10 -3.30 -20.87
N SER A 681 8.87 -2.74 -22.06
CA SER A 681 7.75 -3.08 -22.96
C SER A 681 8.17 -3.99 -24.13
N ARG A 682 9.46 -4.17 -24.36
CA ARG A 682 10.09 -5.17 -25.23
C ARG A 682 11.27 -5.81 -24.50
N GLU A 683 11.59 -7.04 -24.87
CA GLU A 683 12.81 -7.72 -24.44
C GLU A 683 13.76 -7.95 -25.62
N VAL A 684 15.02 -8.22 -25.31
CA VAL A 684 16.00 -8.76 -26.27
C VAL A 684 16.40 -10.13 -25.76
N VAL A 685 16.45 -11.12 -26.66
CA VAL A 685 16.85 -12.49 -26.34
C VAL A 685 18.03 -12.86 -27.22
N SER A 686 19.10 -13.37 -26.60
CA SER A 686 20.25 -13.95 -27.29
C SER A 686 19.92 -15.40 -27.61
N PHE A 687 19.65 -15.69 -28.88
CA PHE A 687 19.48 -17.06 -29.38
C PHE A 687 20.84 -17.57 -29.87
N GLU A 688 21.38 -18.57 -29.20
CA GLU A 688 22.75 -19.04 -29.36
C GLU A 688 22.76 -20.49 -29.85
N GLY A 689 22.95 -20.67 -31.16
CA GLY A 689 23.01 -21.97 -31.79
C GLY A 689 24.43 -22.36 -32.20
N ASP A 690 24.49 -23.43 -32.98
CA ASP A 690 25.71 -24.08 -33.44
C ASP A 690 26.40 -23.39 -34.63
N ASN A 691 25.63 -22.64 -35.42
CA ASN A 691 26.09 -21.92 -36.61
C ASN A 691 26.18 -20.40 -36.35
N GLY A 692 25.32 -19.83 -35.50
CA GLY A 692 25.29 -18.41 -35.21
C GLY A 692 24.67 -18.02 -33.86
N ILE A 693 24.91 -16.77 -33.46
CA ILE A 693 24.36 -16.13 -32.26
C ILE A 693 23.62 -14.87 -32.70
N PHE A 694 22.35 -14.73 -32.29
CA PHE A 694 21.48 -13.63 -32.69
C PHE A 694 20.78 -13.02 -31.48
N ALA A 695 21.16 -11.78 -31.13
CA ALA A 695 20.41 -10.95 -30.20
C ALA A 695 19.20 -10.34 -30.93
N LEU A 696 18.02 -10.92 -30.75
CA LEU A 696 16.79 -10.48 -31.41
C LEU A 696 15.92 -9.66 -30.46
N VAL A 697 15.29 -8.59 -30.95
CA VAL A 697 14.30 -7.81 -30.18
C VAL A 697 12.87 -8.33 -30.41
N SER A 698 12.12 -8.46 -29.31
CA SER A 698 10.75 -9.00 -29.31
C SER A 698 9.74 -8.03 -29.95
N ASP A 699 8.54 -8.53 -30.24
CA ASP A 699 7.41 -7.63 -30.36
C ASP A 699 6.98 -7.04 -28.99
N LYS A 700 6.12 -6.02 -29.00
CA LYS A 700 5.73 -5.29 -27.78
C LYS A 700 4.79 -6.14 -26.93
N SER A 701 5.20 -6.42 -25.69
CA SER A 701 4.35 -7.12 -24.73
C SER A 701 3.23 -6.21 -24.24
N ALA A 702 2.02 -6.77 -24.06
CA ALA A 702 0.92 -6.05 -23.43
C ALA A 702 1.17 -5.93 -21.91
N PRO A 703 0.94 -4.77 -21.28
CA PRO A 703 1.07 -4.63 -19.84
C PRO A 703 -0.03 -5.42 -19.12
N LEU A 704 0.35 -6.13 -18.06
CA LEU A 704 -0.58 -6.74 -17.12
C LEU A 704 -1.30 -5.63 -16.35
N MET A 705 -2.63 -5.72 -16.28
CA MET A 705 -3.47 -4.75 -15.57
C MET A 705 -3.65 -5.20 -14.12
N TYR A 706 -3.37 -4.32 -13.17
CA TYR A 706 -3.54 -4.57 -11.74
C TYR A 706 -4.32 -3.44 -11.05
N GLU A 707 -4.94 -3.72 -9.90
CA GLU A 707 -5.63 -2.73 -9.07
C GLU A 707 -5.07 -2.73 -7.65
N ALA A 708 -4.91 -1.54 -7.07
CA ALA A 708 -4.36 -1.38 -5.72
C ALA A 708 -5.27 -2.06 -4.68
N GLN A 709 -4.76 -3.06 -3.97
CA GLN A 709 -5.58 -3.89 -3.07
C GLN A 709 -6.10 -3.08 -1.86
N GLY A 710 -7.35 -2.62 -1.93
CA GLY A 710 -7.96 -1.76 -0.90
C GLY A 710 -8.17 -2.39 0.49
N LEU A 711 -7.89 -3.69 0.64
CA LEU A 711 -7.86 -4.43 1.90
C LEU A 711 -6.47 -4.46 2.57
N GLU A 712 -5.39 -4.11 1.85
CA GLU A 712 -4.04 -4.01 2.43
C GLU A 712 -3.83 -2.68 3.18
N VAL A 713 -4.79 -1.75 3.10
CA VAL A 713 -4.84 -0.51 3.88
C VAL A 713 -5.73 -0.72 5.12
N PRO A 714 -5.17 -0.94 6.32
CA PRO A 714 -5.94 -1.13 7.56
C PRO A 714 -6.73 0.12 7.95
N LYS A 715 -7.84 -0.07 8.70
CA LYS A 715 -8.81 1.00 9.04
C LYS A 715 -9.48 0.85 10.42
N SER A 716 -9.26 -0.23 11.17
CA SER A 716 -10.05 -0.51 12.37
C SER A 716 -9.62 0.38 13.55
N ALA A 717 -8.33 0.65 13.73
CA ALA A 717 -7.83 1.46 14.83
C ALA A 717 -8.31 2.91 14.75
N CYS A 718 -8.16 3.56 13.59
CA CYS A 718 -8.58 4.94 13.37
C CYS A 718 -10.09 5.11 13.43
N GLN A 719 -10.89 4.12 13.02
CA GLN A 719 -12.35 4.17 13.20
C GLN A 719 -12.75 4.25 14.67
N TYR A 720 -12.17 3.43 15.56
CA TYR A 720 -12.45 3.52 16.99
C TYR A 720 -12.01 4.87 17.58
N VAL A 721 -10.81 5.35 17.23
CA VAL A 721 -10.29 6.63 17.75
C VAL A 721 -11.08 7.84 17.21
N TRP A 722 -11.59 7.77 15.97
CA TRP A 722 -12.50 8.76 15.39
C TRP A 722 -13.83 8.79 16.13
N VAL A 723 -14.46 7.62 16.38
CA VAL A 723 -15.72 7.52 17.13
C VAL A 723 -15.56 8.07 18.55
N ILE A 724 -14.47 7.74 19.25
CA ILE A 724 -14.15 8.32 20.57
C ILE A 724 -14.03 9.85 20.47
N SER A 725 -13.26 10.36 19.51
CA SER A 725 -13.06 11.80 19.32
C SER A 725 -14.37 12.54 19.00
N ALA A 726 -15.25 11.93 18.21
CA ALA A 726 -16.57 12.45 17.87
C ALA A 726 -17.51 12.49 19.08
N ILE A 727 -17.60 11.40 19.84
CA ILE A 727 -18.38 11.31 21.09
C ILE A 727 -17.93 12.41 22.07
N MET A 728 -16.62 12.64 22.21
CA MET A 728 -16.08 13.72 23.06
C MET A 728 -16.57 15.10 22.64
N SER A 729 -16.49 15.45 21.34
CA SER A 729 -17.02 16.73 20.85
C SER A 729 -18.52 16.86 21.07
N VAL A 730 -19.29 15.79 20.83
CA VAL A 730 -20.75 15.78 21.04
C VAL A 730 -21.09 16.02 22.52
N ILE A 731 -20.40 15.37 23.45
CA ILE A 731 -20.60 15.60 24.90
C ILE A 731 -20.21 17.03 25.28
N LEU A 732 -19.09 17.57 24.77
CA LEU A 732 -18.71 18.97 24.99
C LEU A 732 -19.80 19.93 24.48
N VAL A 733 -20.36 19.70 23.30
CA VAL A 733 -21.47 20.50 22.74
C VAL A 733 -22.73 20.37 23.60
N ILE A 734 -23.11 19.18 24.07
CA ILE A 734 -24.27 18.98 24.95
C ILE A 734 -24.09 19.74 26.27
N VAL A 735 -22.94 19.59 26.95
CA VAL A 735 -22.65 20.30 28.21
C VAL A 735 -22.62 21.82 27.98
N GLY A 736 -22.02 22.27 26.87
CA GLY A 736 -22.00 23.67 26.47
C GLY A 736 -23.38 24.27 26.22
N LEU A 737 -24.27 23.53 25.53
CA LEU A 737 -25.66 23.95 25.28
C LEU A 737 -26.49 23.99 26.58
N ILE A 738 -26.27 23.06 27.51
CA ILE A 738 -26.89 23.13 28.84
C ILE A 738 -26.37 24.39 29.57
N MET A 739 -25.07 24.66 29.53
CA MET A 739 -24.49 25.86 30.17
C MET A 739 -25.00 27.17 29.56
N THR A 740 -25.10 27.31 28.24
CA THR A 740 -25.66 28.52 27.62
C THR A 740 -27.15 28.67 27.94
N ALA A 741 -27.92 27.58 27.99
CA ALA A 741 -29.31 27.61 28.44
C ALA A 741 -29.46 28.08 29.90
N TYR A 742 -28.64 27.56 30.83
CA TYR A 742 -28.61 28.05 32.22
C TYR A 742 -28.19 29.53 32.27
N THR A 743 -27.21 29.95 31.48
CA THR A 743 -26.74 31.35 31.40
C THR A 743 -27.84 32.29 30.91
N ALA A 744 -28.60 31.90 29.89
CA ALA A 744 -29.72 32.66 29.36
C ALA A 744 -30.90 32.73 30.35
N LEU A 745 -31.26 31.62 30.99
CA LEU A 745 -32.28 31.56 32.04
C LEU A 745 -31.94 32.45 33.26
N LEU A 746 -30.65 32.62 33.55
CA LEU A 746 -30.12 33.49 34.60
C LEU A 746 -29.84 34.93 34.12
N ARG A 747 -30.17 35.27 32.86
CA ARG A 747 -29.92 36.59 32.23
C ARG A 747 -28.46 37.05 32.36
N GLY A 748 -27.51 36.13 32.19
CA GLY A 748 -26.07 36.41 32.27
C GLY A 748 -25.48 36.51 33.69
N ARG A 749 -26.30 36.35 34.75
CA ARG A 749 -25.88 36.45 36.16
C ARG A 749 -25.09 35.21 36.63
N ILE A 750 -23.88 35.06 36.11
CA ILE A 750 -22.93 33.96 36.35
C ILE A 750 -21.50 34.49 36.50
N VAL A 751 -20.57 33.67 37.01
CA VAL A 751 -19.16 34.05 37.16
C VAL A 751 -18.42 33.79 35.84
N GLY A 752 -18.38 34.78 34.95
CA GLY A 752 -17.79 34.66 33.61
C GLY A 752 -16.38 34.05 33.56
N ARG A 753 -15.54 34.31 34.58
CA ARG A 753 -14.19 33.72 34.73
C ARG A 753 -14.17 32.20 34.68
N ASN A 754 -15.23 31.54 35.17
CA ASN A 754 -15.31 30.08 35.20
C ASN A 754 -15.47 29.48 33.79
N LEU A 755 -16.08 30.20 32.84
CA LEU A 755 -16.25 29.73 31.47
C LEU A 755 -14.91 29.49 30.76
N PHE A 756 -13.87 30.26 31.07
CA PHE A 756 -12.52 30.03 30.53
C PHE A 756 -11.90 28.68 30.97
N GLN A 757 -12.38 28.09 32.07
CA GLN A 757 -11.96 26.77 32.54
C GLN A 757 -12.83 25.61 31.98
N PHE A 758 -13.75 25.89 31.05
CA PHE A 758 -14.68 24.91 30.46
C PHE A 758 -14.00 23.60 30.08
N ASN A 759 -13.06 23.63 29.12
CA ASN A 759 -12.35 22.43 28.63
C ASN A 759 -11.69 21.65 29.77
N ARG A 760 -10.94 22.33 30.63
CA ARG A 760 -10.15 21.74 31.72
C ARG A 760 -11.02 21.03 32.77
N ILE A 761 -12.15 21.62 33.14
CA ILE A 761 -13.06 21.05 34.15
C ILE A 761 -14.00 20.02 33.51
N VAL A 762 -14.69 20.37 32.42
CA VAL A 762 -15.66 19.49 31.75
C VAL A 762 -15.00 18.23 31.21
N GLY A 763 -13.81 18.33 30.61
CA GLY A 763 -13.07 17.17 30.14
C GLY A 763 -12.77 16.15 31.25
N ALA A 764 -12.33 16.62 32.42
CA ALA A 764 -12.03 15.76 33.56
C ALA A 764 -13.28 15.20 34.26
N VAL A 765 -14.42 15.89 34.15
CA VAL A 765 -15.68 15.57 34.86
C VAL A 765 -16.63 14.70 34.02
N TRP A 766 -16.75 14.97 32.71
CA TRP A 766 -17.75 14.38 31.82
C TRP A 766 -17.17 13.39 30.79
N LEU A 767 -15.87 13.49 30.46
CA LEU A 767 -15.21 12.59 29.50
C LEU A 767 -14.30 11.58 30.22
N GLY A 768 -13.45 12.08 31.14
CA GLY A 768 -12.50 11.26 31.88
C GLY A 768 -11.12 11.17 31.20
N ARG A 769 -10.10 10.97 32.03
CA ARG A 769 -8.67 11.11 31.64
C ARG A 769 -8.23 10.26 30.44
N PRO A 770 -8.65 8.98 30.26
CA PRO A 770 -8.20 8.17 29.14
C PRO A 770 -8.61 8.75 27.77
N PHE A 771 -9.87 9.19 27.63
CA PHE A 771 -10.34 9.78 26.38
C PHE A 771 -9.69 11.14 26.10
N LEU A 772 -9.44 11.96 27.14
CA LEU A 772 -8.62 13.18 27.00
C LEU A 772 -7.22 12.87 26.47
N MET A 773 -6.57 11.85 27.02
CA MET A 773 -5.22 11.47 26.61
C MET A 773 -5.21 10.96 25.16
N ILE A 774 -6.18 10.11 24.78
CA ILE A 774 -6.37 9.64 23.39
C ILE A 774 -6.53 10.84 22.45
N ARG A 775 -7.45 11.78 22.71
CA ARG A 775 -7.66 12.96 21.86
C ARG A 775 -6.42 13.86 21.76
N GLY A 776 -5.68 14.04 22.85
CA GLY A 776 -4.40 14.76 22.81
C GLY A 776 -3.33 14.03 21.98
N MET A 777 -3.32 12.69 21.99
CA MET A 777 -2.42 11.91 21.11
C MET A 777 -2.78 12.11 19.63
N THR A 778 -4.07 12.16 19.25
CA THR A 778 -4.45 12.35 17.83
C THR A 778 -3.90 13.67 17.26
N ALA A 779 -3.80 14.70 18.10
CA ALA A 779 -3.19 15.98 17.74
C ALA A 779 -1.65 15.91 17.65
N ILE A 780 -0.98 15.18 18.56
CA ILE A 780 0.48 14.94 18.44
C ILE A 780 0.80 14.15 17.16
N VAL A 781 0.00 13.13 16.85
CA VAL A 781 0.14 12.33 15.62
C VAL A 781 -0.03 13.21 14.38
N LEU A 782 -1.06 14.07 14.32
CA LEU A 782 -1.21 15.05 13.24
C LEU A 782 0.06 15.90 13.05
N LEU A 783 0.59 16.51 14.11
CA LEU A 783 1.80 17.35 14.03
C LEU A 783 3.02 16.56 13.56
N SER A 784 3.10 15.28 13.91
CA SER A 784 4.18 14.35 13.58
C SER A 784 4.00 13.61 12.24
N THR A 785 2.94 13.93 11.48
CA THR A 785 2.60 13.37 10.17
C THR A 785 2.70 14.46 9.09
N ALA A 786 3.33 14.12 7.97
CA ALA A 786 3.53 15.02 6.85
C ALA A 786 2.19 15.41 6.16
N PRO A 787 1.89 16.71 5.98
CA PRO A 787 0.64 17.16 5.38
C PRO A 787 0.72 17.12 3.85
N ILE A 788 0.27 16.01 3.26
CA ILE A 788 0.41 15.71 1.82
C ILE A 788 -0.97 15.47 1.20
N ARG A 789 -1.13 15.88 -0.05
CA ARG A 789 -2.31 15.55 -0.87
C ARG A 789 -1.89 15.14 -2.28
N VAL A 790 -2.71 14.30 -2.92
CA VAL A 790 -2.67 14.10 -4.38
C VAL A 790 -3.36 15.31 -5.02
N ILE A 791 -2.74 15.90 -6.04
CA ILE A 791 -3.33 16.95 -6.87
C ILE A 791 -3.38 16.52 -8.33
N LEU A 792 -4.37 17.01 -9.08
CA LEU A 792 -4.39 16.99 -10.54
C LEU A 792 -4.30 18.44 -11.03
N GLN A 793 -3.15 18.84 -11.58
CA GLN A 793 -2.94 20.16 -12.16
C GLN A 793 -2.44 20.03 -13.60
N LYS A 794 -2.99 20.79 -14.54
CA LYS A 794 -2.57 20.80 -15.96
C LYS A 794 -2.55 19.41 -16.64
N ARG A 795 -3.49 18.52 -16.28
CA ARG A 795 -3.53 17.07 -16.65
C ARG A 795 -2.32 16.24 -16.17
N ILE A 796 -1.64 16.68 -15.11
CA ILE A 796 -0.58 15.94 -14.44
C ILE A 796 -1.03 15.70 -12.99
N THR A 797 -1.01 14.45 -12.55
CA THR A 797 -1.15 14.09 -11.14
C THR A 797 0.22 14.04 -10.48
N SER A 798 0.33 14.63 -9.28
CA SER A 798 1.50 14.52 -8.40
C SER A 798 1.11 14.57 -6.92
N PHE A 799 2.00 14.16 -6.02
CA PHE A 799 1.91 14.57 -4.61
C PHE A 799 2.34 16.03 -4.46
N GLU A 800 1.63 16.78 -3.62
CA GLU A 800 1.96 18.15 -3.24
C GLU A 800 2.05 18.26 -1.71
N PHE A 801 3.11 18.89 -1.23
CA PHE A 801 3.26 19.25 0.18
C PHE A 801 2.36 20.46 0.50
N HIS A 802 1.40 20.26 1.41
CA HIS A 802 0.35 21.25 1.69
C HIS A 802 0.38 21.65 3.17
N PRO A 803 1.31 22.52 3.60
CA PRO A 803 1.49 22.88 5.00
C PRO A 803 0.24 23.53 5.59
N ARG A 804 0.01 23.28 6.88
CA ARG A 804 -1.15 23.77 7.64
C ARG A 804 -1.18 25.29 7.65
N THR A 805 -2.38 25.88 7.64
CA THR A 805 -2.49 27.32 7.94
C THR A 805 -2.19 27.57 9.42
N LEU A 806 -1.78 28.80 9.76
CA LEU A 806 -1.53 29.21 11.14
C LEU A 806 -2.73 28.93 12.07
N LEU A 807 -3.97 29.08 11.57
CA LEU A 807 -5.19 28.80 12.33
C LEU A 807 -5.34 27.30 12.63
N GLU A 808 -5.03 26.43 11.68
CA GLU A 808 -5.06 24.97 11.85
C GLU A 808 -3.93 24.51 12.77
N SER A 809 -2.74 25.10 12.65
CA SER A 809 -1.61 24.88 13.55
C SER A 809 -1.96 25.23 15.00
N MET A 810 -2.54 26.42 15.23
CA MET A 810 -3.03 26.88 16.53
C MET A 810 -4.12 25.96 17.11
N LEU A 811 -5.00 25.42 16.26
CA LEU A 811 -6.07 24.50 16.63
C LEU A 811 -5.52 23.12 17.07
N VAL A 812 -4.72 22.47 16.21
CA VAL A 812 -4.15 21.14 16.51
C VAL A 812 -3.23 21.23 17.73
N SER A 813 -2.41 22.29 17.82
CA SER A 813 -1.60 22.57 19.03
C SER A 813 -2.47 22.74 20.28
N GLY A 814 -3.67 23.34 20.16
CA GLY A 814 -4.61 23.49 21.26
C GLY A 814 -5.22 22.17 21.72
N GLU A 815 -5.56 21.29 20.77
CA GLU A 815 -6.09 19.94 21.04
C GLU A 815 -5.02 19.03 21.65
N ALA A 816 -3.74 19.19 21.31
CA ALA A 816 -2.65 18.48 21.99
C ALA A 816 -2.55 18.79 23.50
N MET A 817 -3.12 19.91 23.97
CA MET A 817 -3.09 20.30 25.39
C MET A 817 -3.99 19.46 26.30
N TRP A 818 -4.85 18.58 25.75
CA TRP A 818 -5.61 17.63 26.57
C TRP A 818 -4.69 16.72 27.41
N ILE A 819 -3.53 16.34 26.89
CA ILE A 819 -2.49 15.61 27.64
C ILE A 819 -1.97 16.46 28.81
N THR A 820 -1.61 17.72 28.54
CA THR A 820 -1.20 18.68 29.57
C THR A 820 -2.27 18.90 30.65
N TYR A 821 -3.57 18.86 30.31
CA TYR A 821 -4.64 18.94 31.32
C TYR A 821 -4.71 17.69 32.20
N VAL A 822 -4.52 16.48 31.64
CA VAL A 822 -4.49 15.23 32.41
C VAL A 822 -3.30 15.21 33.40
N PHE A 823 -2.11 15.62 32.97
CA PHE A 823 -0.94 15.70 33.85
C PHE A 823 -1.07 16.79 34.92
N ASN A 824 -1.57 17.99 34.56
CA ASN A 824 -1.86 19.05 35.53
C ASN A 824 -2.84 18.59 36.63
N ASP A 825 -3.84 17.78 36.28
CA ASP A 825 -4.81 17.19 37.21
C ASP A 825 -4.15 16.15 38.15
N PHE A 826 -3.24 15.30 37.66
CA PHE A 826 -2.45 14.42 38.54
C PHE A 826 -1.56 15.20 39.52
N LEU A 827 -0.96 16.32 39.11
CA LEU A 827 -0.10 17.14 39.97
C LEU A 827 -0.87 17.81 41.13
N LEU A 828 -2.19 17.98 41.04
CA LEU A 828 -3.03 18.47 42.15
C LEU A 828 -2.93 17.59 43.42
N LEU A 829 -2.66 16.29 43.25
CA LEU A 829 -2.49 15.35 44.38
C LEU A 829 -1.23 15.65 45.20
N LEU A 830 -0.20 16.22 44.56
CA LEU A 830 1.06 16.65 45.17
C LEU A 830 0.96 18.09 45.70
N SER A 831 0.26 18.97 44.99
CA SER A 831 0.17 20.41 45.29
C SER A 831 -0.92 20.79 46.30
N ARG A 832 -1.20 19.95 47.30
CA ARG A 832 -2.40 20.00 48.17
C ARG A 832 -2.75 21.36 48.81
N ASN A 833 -1.77 22.23 49.02
CA ASN A 833 -1.93 23.53 49.68
C ASN A 833 -1.61 24.74 48.76
N ALA A 834 -1.62 24.55 47.44
CA ALA A 834 -1.05 25.50 46.48
C ALA A 834 -2.01 25.82 45.33
N GLU A 835 -2.26 27.12 45.06
CA GLU A 835 -3.10 27.54 43.92
C GLU A 835 -2.44 27.07 42.61
N PRO A 836 -3.19 26.54 41.63
CA PRO A 836 -2.64 25.83 40.48
C PRO A 836 -2.15 26.76 39.35
N ASN A 837 -1.51 27.88 39.70
CA ASN A 837 -1.07 28.94 38.78
C ASN A 837 0.01 28.43 37.78
N PHE A 838 0.66 27.30 38.08
CA PHE A 838 1.57 26.60 37.16
C PHE A 838 0.87 26.01 35.93
N ALA A 839 -0.43 25.72 36.05
CA ALA A 839 -1.16 24.87 35.12
C ALA A 839 -1.79 25.61 33.90
N PRO A 840 -2.10 26.93 33.93
CA PRO A 840 -2.25 27.71 32.71
C PRO A 840 -0.89 28.05 32.06
N LEU A 841 0.16 28.25 32.86
CA LEU A 841 1.52 28.53 32.36
C LEU A 841 2.07 27.34 31.54
N SER A 842 1.92 26.10 32.05
CA SER A 842 2.37 24.90 31.35
C SER A 842 1.66 24.69 30.01
N ALA A 843 0.35 24.92 29.97
CA ALA A 843 -0.44 24.83 28.74
C ALA A 843 -0.09 25.94 27.73
N GLY A 844 0.06 27.19 28.18
CA GLY A 844 0.44 28.31 27.32
C GLY A 844 1.82 28.16 26.70
N LEU A 845 2.81 27.70 27.49
CA LEU A 845 4.16 27.43 27.01
C LEU A 845 4.19 26.25 26.03
N SER A 846 3.57 25.12 26.37
CA SER A 846 3.51 23.96 25.49
C SER A 846 2.84 24.29 24.15
N TRP A 847 1.71 25.02 24.18
CA TRP A 847 0.99 25.46 23.00
C TRP A 847 1.83 26.39 22.12
N LEU A 848 2.53 27.37 22.71
CA LEU A 848 3.38 28.29 21.96
C LEU A 848 4.54 27.57 21.28
N VAL A 849 5.21 26.64 21.98
CA VAL A 849 6.30 25.84 21.40
C VAL A 849 5.80 24.97 20.25
N TYR A 850 4.62 24.35 20.40
CA TYR A 850 4.00 23.54 19.34
C TYR A 850 3.68 24.36 18.07
N VAL A 851 3.06 25.54 18.21
CA VAL A 851 2.76 26.43 17.07
C VAL A 851 4.05 26.94 16.41
N CYS A 852 5.07 27.29 17.19
CA CYS A 852 6.38 27.66 16.64
C CYS A 852 7.06 26.51 15.91
N TRP A 853 6.91 25.26 16.37
CA TRP A 853 7.47 24.07 15.72
C TRP A 853 6.81 23.78 14.37
N ASP A 854 5.49 23.59 14.34
CA ASP A 854 4.73 23.23 13.13
C ASP A 854 4.78 24.33 12.04
N MET A 855 5.02 25.59 12.42
CA MET A 855 5.23 26.71 11.49
C MET A 855 6.68 26.93 11.05
N SER A 856 7.69 26.32 11.70
CA SER A 856 9.12 26.50 11.34
C SER A 856 9.77 25.27 10.74
N ALA A 857 9.33 24.07 11.12
CA ALA A 857 9.81 22.79 10.62
C ALA A 857 8.66 21.77 10.53
N PRO A 858 7.70 21.95 9.61
CA PRO A 858 6.63 20.98 9.39
C PRO A 858 7.22 19.65 8.87
N THR A 859 6.72 18.53 9.41
CA THR A 859 7.18 17.18 9.07
C THR A 859 7.13 16.93 7.55
N SER A 860 8.26 16.58 6.94
CA SER A 860 8.38 16.24 5.51
C SER A 860 8.12 14.76 5.25
N LEU A 861 7.71 14.41 4.03
CA LEU A 861 7.77 13.02 3.57
C LEU A 861 9.22 12.62 3.32
N TYR A 862 9.55 11.37 3.64
CA TYR A 862 10.77 10.72 3.16
C TYR A 862 10.41 9.37 2.57
N ALA A 863 10.97 9.03 1.41
CA ALA A 863 10.78 7.72 0.79
C ALA A 863 12.12 7.20 0.28
N THR A 864 12.29 5.88 0.29
CA THR A 864 13.52 5.20 -0.12
C THR A 864 13.26 4.19 -1.22
N LEU A 865 14.28 3.96 -2.05
CA LEU A 865 14.28 2.90 -3.05
C LEU A 865 15.47 1.97 -2.76
N ASP A 866 15.17 0.78 -2.23
CA ASP A 866 16.18 -0.25 -1.92
C ASP A 866 15.55 -1.61 -2.25
N ARG A 867 15.94 -2.18 -3.39
CA ARG A 867 15.31 -3.38 -3.96
C ARG A 867 16.08 -4.64 -3.58
N ASN A 868 15.63 -5.25 -2.48
CA ASN A 868 16.08 -6.57 -2.06
C ASN A 868 15.09 -7.65 -2.57
N CYS A 869 15.59 -8.62 -3.34
CA CYS A 869 14.77 -9.65 -3.98
C CYS A 869 15.32 -11.05 -3.76
N ALA A 870 14.42 -12.01 -3.56
CA ALA A 870 14.69 -13.44 -3.54
C ALA A 870 13.93 -14.14 -4.68
N ILE A 871 14.59 -15.10 -5.33
CA ILE A 871 14.00 -15.99 -6.32
C ILE A 871 13.54 -17.26 -5.59
N ASP A 872 12.31 -17.71 -5.83
CA ASP A 872 11.78 -19.01 -5.41
C ASP A 872 11.58 -19.88 -6.66
N PHE A 873 12.61 -20.66 -7.02
CA PHE A 873 12.58 -21.60 -8.17
C PHE A 873 11.57 -22.72 -8.01
N ALA A 874 11.27 -23.15 -6.77
CA ALA A 874 10.31 -24.22 -6.50
C ALA A 874 8.85 -23.77 -6.70
N ARG A 875 8.56 -22.48 -6.49
CA ARG A 875 7.24 -21.88 -6.77
C ARG A 875 7.16 -21.11 -8.09
N LEU A 876 8.28 -20.96 -8.80
CA LEU A 876 8.42 -20.06 -9.95
C LEU A 876 7.94 -18.62 -9.63
N THR A 877 8.35 -18.10 -8.47
CA THR A 877 7.99 -16.73 -8.04
C THR A 877 9.19 -15.91 -7.62
N VAL A 878 9.19 -14.63 -7.98
CA VAL A 878 10.10 -13.60 -7.45
C VAL A 878 9.41 -12.87 -6.30
N VAL A 879 10.12 -12.69 -5.18
CA VAL A 879 9.63 -11.97 -3.99
C VAL A 879 10.58 -10.82 -3.68
N CYS A 880 10.07 -9.59 -3.60
CA CYS A 880 10.87 -8.37 -3.45
C CYS A 880 10.29 -7.43 -2.38
N GLN A 881 11.18 -6.80 -1.61
CA GLN A 881 10.91 -5.66 -0.75
C GLN A 881 11.73 -4.48 -1.30
N SER A 882 11.05 -3.41 -1.71
CA SER A 882 11.61 -2.49 -2.72
C SER A 882 11.75 -1.03 -2.30
N GLY A 883 11.38 -0.70 -1.07
CA GLY A 883 11.49 0.64 -0.52
C GLY A 883 10.59 0.85 0.68
N ALA A 884 10.76 2.00 1.33
CA ALA A 884 9.92 2.46 2.43
C ALA A 884 9.43 3.89 2.20
N VAL A 885 8.31 4.25 2.84
CA VAL A 885 7.69 5.57 2.82
C VAL A 885 7.41 5.99 4.26
N GLN A 886 8.25 6.86 4.80
CA GLN A 886 8.11 7.40 6.14
C GLN A 886 7.23 8.65 6.09
N LEU A 887 5.92 8.45 6.31
CA LEU A 887 4.89 9.49 6.31
C LEU A 887 4.93 10.37 7.57
N GLY A 888 5.43 9.83 8.67
CA GLY A 888 5.60 10.55 9.93
C GLY A 888 6.72 9.97 10.77
N ASP A 889 7.09 10.67 11.83
CA ASP A 889 8.22 10.30 12.68
C ASP A 889 7.83 10.13 14.15
N ALA A 890 8.06 8.93 14.67
CA ALA A 890 7.90 8.61 16.08
C ALA A 890 8.87 9.40 16.98
N GLN A 891 10.04 9.81 16.49
CA GLN A 891 10.95 10.66 17.26
C GLN A 891 10.39 12.07 17.44
N ILE A 892 9.76 12.66 16.41
CA ILE A 892 9.00 13.92 16.52
C ILE A 892 7.84 13.73 17.51
N ALA A 893 7.03 12.68 17.38
CA ALA A 893 5.89 12.42 18.27
C ALA A 893 6.31 12.30 19.74
N MET A 894 7.38 11.56 20.02
CA MET A 894 7.96 11.43 21.37
C MET A 894 8.57 12.75 21.86
N THR A 895 9.26 13.50 20.99
CA THR A 895 9.86 14.80 21.33
C THR A 895 8.79 15.81 21.73
N LEU A 896 7.69 15.90 20.97
CA LEU A 896 6.53 16.73 21.29
C LEU A 896 5.93 16.34 22.66
N PHE A 897 5.76 15.03 22.92
CA PHE A 897 5.29 14.55 24.23
C PHE A 897 6.25 14.92 25.38
N PHE A 898 7.57 14.77 25.20
CA PHE A 898 8.57 15.20 26.17
C PHE A 898 8.58 16.72 26.38
N ILE A 899 8.36 17.52 25.33
CA ILE A 899 8.22 18.98 25.45
C ILE A 899 7.07 19.35 26.38
N GLN A 900 5.90 18.70 26.30
CA GLN A 900 4.81 18.94 27.26
C GLN A 900 5.25 18.62 28.70
N LEU A 901 5.89 17.48 28.92
CA LEU A 901 6.38 17.09 30.26
C LEU A 901 7.39 18.10 30.82
N VAL A 902 8.33 18.58 30.00
CA VAL A 902 9.30 19.62 30.39
C VAL A 902 8.60 20.93 30.71
N CYS A 903 7.68 21.42 29.86
CA CYS A 903 6.92 22.64 30.12
C CYS A 903 6.07 22.55 31.41
N ILE A 904 5.51 21.37 31.71
CA ILE A 904 4.77 21.09 32.95
C ILE A 904 5.70 21.12 34.16
N VAL A 905 6.81 20.37 34.13
CA VAL A 905 7.77 20.29 35.25
C VAL A 905 8.43 21.65 35.52
N MET A 906 8.82 22.39 34.48
CA MET A 906 9.40 23.72 34.61
C MET A 906 8.39 24.72 35.20
N SER A 907 7.14 24.71 34.73
CA SER A 907 6.09 25.60 35.28
C SER A 907 5.76 25.27 36.74
N PHE A 908 5.69 23.99 37.08
CA PHE A 908 5.45 23.52 38.44
C PHE A 908 6.62 23.89 39.37
N GLY A 909 7.86 23.62 38.95
CA GLY A 909 9.08 23.93 39.67
C GLY A 909 9.27 25.43 39.91
N ALA A 910 9.01 26.27 38.89
CA ALA A 910 9.09 27.72 39.02
C ALA A 910 8.09 28.27 40.05
N VAL A 911 6.83 27.82 40.01
CA VAL A 911 5.79 28.25 40.96
C VAL A 911 6.02 27.70 42.37
N TRP A 912 6.61 26.50 42.50
CA TRP A 912 7.03 25.93 43.77
C TRP A 912 8.19 26.72 44.38
N LEU A 913 9.26 26.96 43.61
CA LEU A 913 10.43 27.73 44.03
C LEU A 913 10.07 29.16 44.44
N TRP A 914 9.24 29.84 43.65
CA TRP A 914 8.73 31.18 43.95
C TRP A 914 7.99 31.24 45.30
N ARG A 915 7.19 30.21 45.62
CA ARG A 915 6.51 30.10 46.92
C ARG A 915 7.46 29.80 48.08
N CYS A 916 8.45 28.95 47.87
CA CYS A 916 9.51 28.68 48.85
C CYS A 916 10.34 29.95 49.16
N MET A 917 10.65 30.76 48.14
CA MET A 917 11.38 32.02 48.30
C MET A 917 10.54 33.10 49.00
N ASN A 918 9.27 33.28 48.61
CA ASN A 918 8.41 34.34 49.16
C ASN A 918 7.83 34.05 50.56
N ARG A 919 8.04 32.86 51.13
CA ARG A 919 7.53 32.46 52.47
C ARG A 919 6.05 32.78 52.69
N HIS A 920 5.20 32.57 51.69
CA HIS A 920 3.76 32.75 51.86
C HIS A 920 3.26 31.85 53.00
N PRO A 921 2.48 32.37 53.97
CA PRO A 921 1.93 31.55 55.04
C PRO A 921 1.03 30.45 54.44
N PRO A 922 0.98 29.25 55.04
CA PRO A 922 0.12 28.19 54.54
C PRO A 922 -1.33 28.67 54.53
N ALA A 923 -1.99 28.55 53.38
CA ALA A 923 -3.41 28.84 53.26
C ALA A 923 -4.20 27.99 54.28
N PRO A 924 -5.26 28.54 54.91
CA PRO A 924 -6.04 27.81 55.91
C PRO A 924 -6.55 26.50 55.31
N GLY A 925 -6.40 25.40 56.08
CA GLY A 925 -6.54 24.02 55.59
C GLY A 925 -7.80 23.81 54.75
N PHE A 926 -7.63 23.60 53.46
CA PHE A 926 -8.74 23.68 52.50
C PHE A 926 -9.59 22.40 52.48
N SER A 927 -10.72 22.43 53.18
CA SER A 927 -11.69 21.34 53.21
C SER A 927 -12.60 21.36 51.96
N GLY A 928 -12.20 20.63 50.92
CA GLY A 928 -12.99 20.44 49.69
C GLY A 928 -14.36 19.77 49.92
N HIS A 929 -15.36 20.14 49.12
CA HIS A 929 -16.70 19.54 49.19
C HIS A 929 -16.77 18.22 48.41
N LEU A 930 -17.38 17.17 48.97
CA LEU A 930 -17.34 15.80 48.42
C LEU A 930 -18.02 15.63 47.04
N LEU A 931 -18.99 16.50 46.69
CA LEU A 931 -19.66 16.52 45.37
C LEU A 931 -18.82 17.21 44.26
N LEU A 932 -17.75 17.91 44.62
CA LEU A 932 -16.89 18.63 43.67
C LEU A 932 -15.65 17.80 43.37
N SER A 933 -15.26 17.71 42.09
CA SER A 933 -14.00 17.06 41.70
C SER A 933 -12.79 17.88 42.17
N GLY A 934 -11.64 17.23 42.34
CA GLY A 934 -10.37 17.92 42.63
C GLY A 934 -10.05 19.01 41.60
N THR A 935 -10.39 18.78 40.32
CA THR A 935 -10.26 19.78 39.25
C THR A 935 -11.16 20.99 39.44
N ALA A 936 -12.44 20.80 39.78
CA ALA A 936 -13.34 21.92 40.08
C ALA A 936 -12.89 22.67 41.34
N ILE A 937 -12.49 21.95 42.39
CA ILE A 937 -11.94 22.53 43.61
C ILE A 937 -10.72 23.41 43.31
N ALA A 938 -9.79 22.96 42.47
CA ALA A 938 -8.55 23.67 42.16
C ALA A 938 -8.74 24.85 41.19
N PHE A 939 -9.50 24.67 40.10
CA PHE A 939 -9.56 25.63 38.99
C PHE A 939 -10.76 26.57 38.98
N LEU A 940 -11.84 26.27 39.72
CA LEU A 940 -13.04 27.09 39.73
C LEU A 940 -12.90 28.30 40.68
N HIS A 941 -13.26 29.48 40.19
CA HIS A 941 -13.46 30.66 41.01
C HIS A 941 -14.77 30.51 41.81
N LYS A 942 -14.67 30.76 43.11
CA LYS A 942 -15.68 30.42 44.12
C LYS A 942 -15.57 31.43 45.27
N ASP A 943 -16.68 31.98 45.71
CA ASP A 943 -16.68 32.84 46.89
C ASP A 943 -16.71 31.97 48.14
N ILE A 944 -15.84 32.28 49.12
CA ILE A 944 -15.75 31.55 50.39
C ILE A 944 -16.40 32.40 51.49
N VAL A 945 -17.46 31.87 52.08
CA VAL A 945 -18.24 32.52 53.15
C VAL A 945 -17.73 32.07 54.52
N LEU A 946 -18.10 32.78 55.60
CA LEU A 946 -17.89 32.33 56.98
C LEU A 946 -18.25 30.84 57.15
N ASN A 947 -17.47 30.14 57.98
CA ASN A 947 -17.49 28.68 58.17
C ASN A 947 -17.01 27.85 56.95
N GLY A 948 -16.35 28.48 55.96
CA GLY A 948 -15.72 27.77 54.84
C GLY A 948 -16.69 27.27 53.77
N ALA A 949 -17.94 27.74 53.78
CA ALA A 949 -18.93 27.39 52.78
C ALA A 949 -18.58 28.03 51.42
N MET A 950 -18.71 27.26 50.34
CA MET A 950 -18.37 27.69 48.98
C MET A 950 -19.64 28.06 48.21
N LEU A 951 -19.64 29.22 47.55
CA LEU A 951 -20.65 29.61 46.57
C LEU A 951 -20.13 29.34 45.17
N ILE A 952 -20.98 28.75 44.33
CA ILE A 952 -20.71 28.43 42.93
C ILE A 952 -21.98 28.78 42.13
N ASP A 953 -21.84 29.41 40.96
CA ASP A 953 -23.00 29.72 40.11
C ASP A 953 -23.60 28.47 39.45
N ARG A 954 -24.88 28.54 39.09
CA ARG A 954 -25.63 27.38 38.60
C ARG A 954 -25.19 26.90 37.20
N ALA A 955 -24.53 27.71 36.39
CA ALA A 955 -23.93 27.27 35.13
C ALA A 955 -22.58 26.56 35.39
N SER A 956 -21.77 27.09 36.30
CA SER A 956 -20.56 26.43 36.80
C SER A 956 -20.85 25.09 37.51
N CYS A 957 -22.02 24.92 38.13
CA CYS A 957 -22.47 23.61 38.63
C CYS A 957 -22.56 22.56 37.51
N VAL A 958 -23.01 22.92 36.30
CA VAL A 958 -23.07 22.02 35.15
C VAL A 958 -21.65 21.57 34.74
N MET A 959 -20.67 22.48 34.75
CA MET A 959 -19.26 22.11 34.53
C MET A 959 -18.78 21.06 35.54
N CYS A 960 -19.26 21.15 36.78
CA CYS A 960 -18.95 20.22 37.87
C CYS A 960 -19.73 18.90 37.81
N GLY A 961 -20.63 18.71 36.84
CA GLY A 961 -21.50 17.53 36.72
C GLY A 961 -22.71 17.55 37.65
N LEU A 962 -23.12 18.74 38.12
CA LEU A 962 -24.21 18.94 39.06
C LEU A 962 -25.36 19.73 38.39
N LEU A 963 -26.51 19.08 38.20
CA LEU A 963 -27.69 19.70 37.58
C LEU A 963 -28.64 20.24 38.66
N THR A 964 -28.92 21.55 38.66
CA THR A 964 -29.65 22.23 39.75
C THR A 964 -31.10 22.58 39.36
N PHE A 965 -32.09 21.82 39.85
CA PHE A 965 -33.50 22.10 39.61
C PHE A 965 -34.22 22.59 40.88
N ARG A 966 -34.59 23.88 40.90
CA ARG A 966 -35.19 24.60 42.05
C ARG A 966 -34.32 24.52 43.32
N ARG A 967 -34.53 23.49 44.15
CA ARG A 967 -33.79 23.17 45.40
C ARG A 967 -33.06 21.83 45.35
N TYR A 968 -33.23 21.05 44.28
CA TYR A 968 -32.58 19.76 44.09
C TYR A 968 -31.29 19.93 43.29
N ILE A 969 -30.27 19.15 43.63
CA ILE A 969 -28.99 19.08 42.94
C ILE A 969 -28.74 17.60 42.63
N PHE A 970 -28.82 17.24 41.35
CA PHE A 970 -28.51 15.89 40.88
C PHE A 970 -27.03 15.82 40.49
N ASP A 971 -26.27 14.99 41.20
CA ASP A 971 -24.89 14.65 40.84
C ASP A 971 -24.90 13.52 39.80
N LEU A 972 -24.51 13.83 38.57
CA LEU A 972 -24.55 12.91 37.44
C LEU A 972 -23.38 11.90 37.45
N LYS A 973 -22.32 12.13 38.24
CA LYS A 973 -21.21 11.16 38.41
C LYS A 973 -21.54 10.14 39.49
N LEU A 974 -22.10 10.60 40.61
CA LEU A 974 -22.45 9.75 41.75
C LEU A 974 -23.86 9.15 41.65
N TRP A 975 -24.68 9.60 40.69
CA TRP A 975 -26.11 9.27 40.56
C TRP A 975 -26.92 9.58 41.83
N LEU A 976 -26.55 10.66 42.53
CA LEU A 976 -27.16 11.08 43.79
C LEU A 976 -28.05 12.31 43.59
N LEU A 977 -29.32 12.18 43.96
CA LEU A 977 -30.22 13.34 44.12
C LEU A 977 -30.05 13.92 45.53
N THR A 978 -29.51 15.13 45.62
CA THR A 978 -29.29 15.86 46.88
C THR A 978 -30.17 17.11 46.94
N THR A 979 -30.30 17.72 48.11
CA THR A 979 -31.01 19.00 48.30
C THR A 979 -30.03 20.09 48.71
N GLN A 980 -30.25 21.31 48.21
CA GLN A 980 -29.48 22.49 48.59
C GLN A 980 -29.63 22.74 50.09
N GLN A 981 -28.51 22.70 50.82
CA GLN A 981 -28.50 22.88 52.26
C GLN A 981 -28.57 24.38 52.61
N ASN A 982 -29.47 24.74 53.52
CA ASN A 982 -29.50 26.07 54.12
C ASN A 982 -28.43 26.15 55.22
N ILE A 983 -27.70 27.26 55.29
CA ILE A 983 -26.76 27.51 56.41
C ILE A 983 -27.57 27.62 57.71
N PRO A 984 -27.28 26.83 58.76
CA PRO A 984 -27.93 26.99 60.06
C PRO A 984 -27.63 28.37 60.65
N THR A 985 -28.66 29.13 61.00
CA THR A 985 -28.52 30.34 61.80
C THR A 985 -28.16 29.96 63.23
N GLY A 986 -27.10 30.55 63.79
CA GLY A 986 -26.60 30.23 65.13
C GLY A 986 -27.50 30.65 66.29
N GLU A 987 -28.67 31.24 66.01
CA GLU A 987 -29.63 31.71 67.00
C GLU A 987 -31.05 31.20 66.67
N PRO A 988 -31.79 30.64 67.65
CA PRO A 988 -33.17 30.21 67.46
C PRO A 988 -34.14 31.40 67.60
N SER A 989 -34.27 32.20 66.54
CA SER A 989 -35.26 33.30 66.46
C SER A 989 -36.14 33.16 65.21
N ALA A 990 -37.47 33.13 65.41
CA ALA A 990 -38.47 32.74 64.41
C ALA A 990 -38.73 33.76 63.27
N SER A 991 -37.85 34.76 63.11
CA SER A 991 -37.97 35.85 62.13
C SER A 991 -36.76 35.97 61.18
N ALA A 992 -35.77 35.08 61.29
CA ALA A 992 -34.58 35.10 60.46
C ALA A 992 -34.92 34.80 58.98
N LYS A 993 -35.02 35.84 58.14
CA LYS A 993 -35.09 35.70 56.68
C LYS A 993 -33.87 34.90 56.19
N PRO A 994 -34.03 33.92 55.28
CA PRO A 994 -32.89 33.20 54.72
C PRO A 994 -31.96 34.19 53.99
N ARG A 995 -30.65 34.11 54.25
CA ARG A 995 -29.66 34.89 53.50
C ARG A 995 -29.69 34.47 52.04
N VAL A 996 -30.26 35.32 51.19
CA VAL A 996 -30.18 35.19 49.73
C VAL A 996 -28.77 35.61 49.32
N PHE A 997 -27.95 34.65 48.92
CA PHE A 997 -26.63 34.94 48.36
C PHE A 997 -26.76 35.51 46.95
N LYS A 998 -25.75 36.30 46.55
CA LYS A 998 -25.62 36.93 45.23
C LYS A 998 -26.08 35.98 44.11
N TRP A 999 -26.97 36.46 43.25
CA TRP A 999 -27.57 35.73 42.12
C TRP A 999 -28.21 34.35 42.46
N ASN A 1000 -28.55 34.08 43.73
CA ASN A 1000 -29.14 32.81 44.21
C ASN A 1000 -28.27 31.57 43.89
N MET A 1001 -26.96 31.71 44.09
CA MET A 1001 -25.97 30.63 43.97
C MET A 1001 -26.21 29.51 45.02
N PRO A 1002 -26.11 28.22 44.65
CA PRO A 1002 -26.06 27.12 45.61
C PRO A 1002 -24.87 27.23 46.59
N VAL A 1003 -25.10 26.75 47.80
CA VAL A 1003 -24.13 26.75 48.91
C VAL A 1003 -23.63 25.33 49.15
N PHE A 1004 -22.32 25.15 49.19
CA PHE A 1004 -21.65 23.89 49.50
C PHE A 1004 -20.92 24.02 50.85
N LEU A 1005 -21.42 23.34 51.89
CA LEU A 1005 -20.92 23.44 53.27
C LEU A 1005 -19.65 22.61 53.48
N ALA A 1006 -18.61 23.18 54.09
CA ALA A 1006 -17.37 22.47 54.36
C ALA A 1006 -17.60 21.17 55.18
N PRO A 1007 -16.97 20.04 54.82
CA PRO A 1007 -17.19 18.77 55.51
C PRO A 1007 -16.65 18.82 56.94
N SER A 1008 -17.57 18.79 57.93
CA SER A 1008 -17.22 18.66 59.34
C SER A 1008 -17.10 17.18 59.72
N LEU A 1009 -15.86 16.70 59.91
CA LEU A 1009 -15.67 15.49 60.70
C LEU A 1009 -16.13 15.77 62.13
N LYS A 1010 -17.18 15.09 62.60
CA LYS A 1010 -17.60 15.14 64.01
C LYS A 1010 -16.46 14.61 64.88
N SER A 1011 -15.82 15.49 65.64
CA SER A 1011 -14.61 15.25 66.44
C SER A 1011 -14.82 14.40 67.71
N GLY A 1012 -15.77 13.47 67.70
CA GLY A 1012 -16.10 12.58 68.83
C GLY A 1012 -15.07 11.48 69.13
N LEU A 1013 -13.82 11.65 68.71
CA LEU A 1013 -12.71 10.70 68.87
C LEU A 1013 -11.44 11.33 69.46
N VAL A 1014 -11.45 12.62 69.82
CA VAL A 1014 -10.36 13.27 70.56
C VAL A 1014 -10.95 14.12 71.68
N THR A 1015 -10.96 13.59 72.90
CA THR A 1015 -11.23 14.34 74.13
C THR A 1015 -9.97 14.37 75.00
N PRO A 1016 -9.46 15.55 75.41
CA PRO A 1016 -8.45 15.63 76.46
C PRO A 1016 -9.05 15.21 77.82
N PRO A 1017 -8.24 14.76 78.79
CA PRO A 1017 -8.74 14.19 80.03
C PRO A 1017 -9.10 15.23 81.09
N SER A 1018 -10.33 15.17 81.62
CA SER A 1018 -10.69 15.80 82.90
C SER A 1018 -11.89 15.11 83.56
N ASN A 1019 -11.60 14.31 84.60
CA ASN A 1019 -12.39 13.87 85.77
C ASN A 1019 -13.88 13.43 85.65
N CYS A 1020 -14.15 12.32 86.38
CA CYS A 1020 -15.40 11.58 86.62
C CYS A 1020 -16.59 12.38 87.23
N PRO A 1021 -17.85 11.84 87.26
CA PRO A 1021 -18.20 10.40 87.31
C PRO A 1021 -19.34 9.86 86.41
N LEU A 1022 -19.43 8.52 86.39
CA LEU A 1022 -20.49 7.61 85.88
C LEU A 1022 -21.65 7.49 86.90
N PRO A 1023 -22.76 6.72 86.70
CA PRO A 1023 -23.17 5.76 85.63
C PRO A 1023 -24.56 6.10 84.98
N PRO A 1024 -25.28 5.25 84.18
CA PRO A 1024 -25.07 3.83 83.86
C PRO A 1024 -25.07 3.40 82.37
N LYS A 1025 -24.16 2.45 82.09
CA LYS A 1025 -24.24 1.30 81.15
C LYS A 1025 -25.30 1.35 80.03
N GLY A 1026 -24.89 1.82 78.86
CA GLY A 1026 -25.59 1.66 77.58
C GLY A 1026 -24.65 1.23 76.43
N HIS A 1027 -23.78 0.24 76.66
CA HIS A 1027 -22.74 -0.17 75.69
C HIS A 1027 -23.29 -0.96 74.49
N LEU A 1028 -23.91 -0.27 73.53
CA LEU A 1028 -23.86 -0.69 72.13
C LEU A 1028 -22.43 -0.40 71.60
N PRO A 1029 -21.64 -1.42 71.23
CA PRO A 1029 -20.25 -1.22 70.84
C PRO A 1029 -20.14 -0.55 69.46
N GLN A 1030 -19.08 0.24 69.25
CA GLN A 1030 -18.73 0.88 67.96
C GLN A 1030 -18.24 -0.13 66.88
N ARG A 1031 -18.84 -1.32 66.83
CA ARG A 1031 -18.60 -2.33 65.78
C ARG A 1031 -19.21 -1.98 64.41
N PRO A 1032 -20.38 -1.31 64.24
CA PRO A 1032 -20.95 -1.16 62.91
C PRO A 1032 -20.09 -0.30 61.99
N THR A 1033 -19.43 0.75 62.48
CA THR A 1033 -18.50 1.56 61.66
C THR A 1033 -17.31 0.75 61.15
N ARG A 1034 -16.67 -0.07 61.98
CA ARG A 1034 -15.57 -0.94 61.51
C ARG A 1034 -16.04 -2.01 60.52
N VAL A 1035 -17.22 -2.60 60.75
CA VAL A 1035 -17.80 -3.58 59.81
C VAL A 1035 -18.17 -2.91 58.49
N ILE A 1036 -18.76 -1.71 58.49
CA ILE A 1036 -19.08 -0.94 57.28
C ILE A 1036 -17.78 -0.53 56.54
N SER A 1037 -16.72 -0.14 57.24
CA SER A 1037 -15.41 0.13 56.60
C SER A 1037 -14.79 -1.11 55.98
N LEU A 1038 -14.90 -2.28 56.63
CA LEU A 1038 -14.41 -3.56 56.09
C LEU A 1038 -15.26 -4.06 54.92
N LEU A 1039 -16.58 -3.85 54.93
CA LEU A 1039 -17.47 -4.12 53.80
C LEU A 1039 -17.19 -3.17 52.62
N GLY A 1040 -16.91 -1.89 52.90
CA GLY A 1040 -16.47 -0.92 51.88
C GLY A 1040 -15.11 -1.27 51.28
N LEU A 1041 -14.15 -1.73 52.09
CA LEU A 1041 -12.88 -2.28 51.62
C LEU A 1041 -13.10 -3.54 50.78
N GLY A 1042 -13.94 -4.47 51.24
CA GLY A 1042 -14.32 -5.68 50.51
C GLY A 1042 -14.98 -5.37 49.16
N TYR A 1043 -15.86 -4.36 49.11
CA TYR A 1043 -16.46 -3.87 47.87
C TYR A 1043 -15.42 -3.24 46.91
N MET A 1044 -14.47 -2.46 47.42
CA MET A 1044 -13.38 -1.92 46.61
C MET A 1044 -12.47 -3.04 46.07
N CYS A 1045 -12.13 -4.05 46.88
CA CYS A 1045 -11.40 -5.23 46.43
C CYS A 1045 -12.20 -6.05 45.40
N ALA A 1046 -13.51 -6.24 45.61
CA ALA A 1046 -14.38 -7.00 44.72
C ALA A 1046 -14.64 -6.30 43.39
N THR A 1047 -14.75 -4.97 43.36
CA THR A 1047 -14.88 -4.21 42.11
C THR A 1047 -13.57 -4.21 41.31
N VAL A 1048 -12.41 -4.01 41.97
CA VAL A 1048 -11.09 -4.14 41.32
C VAL A 1048 -10.87 -5.56 40.80
N PHE A 1049 -11.18 -6.59 41.60
CA PHE A 1049 -11.11 -7.99 41.17
C PHE A 1049 -12.06 -8.29 39.99
N GLY A 1050 -13.29 -7.75 40.04
CA GLY A 1050 -14.25 -7.85 38.95
C GLY A 1050 -13.75 -7.21 37.65
N SER A 1051 -13.14 -6.02 37.72
CA SER A 1051 -12.51 -5.38 36.55
C SER A 1051 -11.32 -6.16 36.01
N VAL A 1052 -10.46 -6.73 36.86
CA VAL A 1052 -9.32 -7.57 36.42
C VAL A 1052 -9.82 -8.89 35.81
N THR A 1053 -10.85 -9.50 36.40
CA THR A 1053 -11.47 -10.73 35.86
C THR A 1053 -12.16 -10.45 34.53
N TYR A 1054 -12.86 -9.31 34.40
CA TYR A 1054 -13.44 -8.86 33.13
C TYR A 1054 -12.37 -8.69 32.05
N LEU A 1055 -11.25 -8.01 32.35
CA LEU A 1055 -10.12 -7.88 31.41
C LEU A 1055 -9.52 -9.24 31.02
N SER A 1056 -9.45 -10.20 31.95
CA SER A 1056 -9.00 -11.57 31.66
C SER A 1056 -9.97 -12.32 30.73
N LEU A 1057 -11.28 -12.10 30.91
CA LEU A 1057 -12.34 -12.70 30.09
C LEU A 1057 -12.47 -12.05 28.71
N THR A 1058 -12.28 -10.73 28.60
CA THR A 1058 -12.31 -10.05 27.29
C THR A 1058 -11.05 -10.31 26.49
N LYS A 1059 -9.88 -10.54 27.11
CA LYS A 1059 -8.60 -10.81 26.42
C LYS A 1059 -8.69 -11.93 25.37
N THR A 1060 -9.43 -13.01 25.64
CA THR A 1060 -9.56 -14.14 24.70
C THR A 1060 -10.58 -13.90 23.59
N ASN A 1061 -11.61 -13.09 23.85
CA ASN A 1061 -12.59 -12.67 22.84
C ASN A 1061 -11.95 -11.61 21.92
N MET A 1062 -11.48 -10.49 22.50
CA MET A 1062 -10.82 -9.36 21.83
C MET A 1062 -9.39 -9.68 21.36
N ALA A 1063 -9.07 -10.94 21.10
CA ALA A 1063 -7.82 -11.37 20.47
C ALA A 1063 -7.80 -11.09 18.95
N ASN A 1064 -8.96 -10.74 18.37
CA ASN A 1064 -9.17 -10.35 16.98
C ASN A 1064 -10.43 -9.48 16.84
N ASP A 1065 -10.54 -8.74 15.75
CA ASP A 1065 -11.65 -7.80 15.50
C ASP A 1065 -13.01 -8.50 15.28
N PHE A 1066 -13.04 -9.81 15.00
CA PHE A 1066 -14.28 -10.61 14.95
C PHE A 1066 -14.81 -11.01 16.34
N TRP A 1067 -14.04 -10.76 17.40
CA TRP A 1067 -14.28 -11.21 18.79
C TRP A 1067 -14.38 -12.75 18.94
N TRP A 1068 -13.80 -13.50 17.99
CA TRP A 1068 -13.88 -14.95 17.93
C TRP A 1068 -12.77 -15.60 18.75
N VAL A 1069 -13.13 -16.24 19.87
CA VAL A 1069 -12.20 -16.95 20.76
C VAL A 1069 -11.31 -17.95 20.00
N ASN A 1070 -9.99 -17.80 20.16
CA ASN A 1070 -8.95 -18.69 19.59
C ASN A 1070 -8.90 -18.79 18.05
N TYR A 1071 -9.50 -17.87 17.31
CA TYR A 1071 -9.45 -17.85 15.83
C TYR A 1071 -8.00 -17.76 15.31
N ASN A 1072 -7.58 -18.70 14.47
CA ASN A 1072 -6.25 -18.75 13.88
C ASN A 1072 -6.33 -18.70 12.34
N ALA A 1073 -5.57 -17.79 11.73
CA ALA A 1073 -5.49 -17.61 10.28
C ALA A 1073 -4.96 -18.85 9.53
N SER A 1074 -4.20 -19.72 10.18
CA SER A 1074 -3.71 -20.98 9.60
C SER A 1074 -4.68 -22.17 9.77
N ARG A 1075 -5.80 -21.99 10.49
CA ARG A 1075 -6.75 -23.06 10.80
C ARG A 1075 -8.19 -22.66 10.51
N GLU A 1076 -8.82 -21.89 11.38
CA GLU A 1076 -10.22 -21.46 11.24
C GLU A 1076 -10.44 -20.71 9.91
N HIS A 1077 -9.52 -19.80 9.54
CA HIS A 1077 -9.63 -19.08 8.27
C HIS A 1077 -9.43 -20.00 7.05
N VAL A 1078 -8.50 -20.96 7.11
CA VAL A 1078 -8.26 -21.93 6.02
C VAL A 1078 -9.47 -22.85 5.85
N PHE A 1079 -10.07 -23.32 6.94
CA PHE A 1079 -11.29 -24.12 6.93
C PHE A 1079 -12.45 -23.33 6.32
N ILE A 1080 -12.69 -22.09 6.78
CA ILE A 1080 -13.73 -21.21 6.24
C ILE A 1080 -13.49 -20.97 4.74
N ALA A 1081 -12.26 -20.68 4.31
CA ALA A 1081 -11.93 -20.42 2.90
C ALA A 1081 -12.11 -21.67 2.02
N ARG A 1082 -11.72 -22.86 2.48
CA ARG A 1082 -11.95 -24.12 1.75
C ARG A 1082 -13.44 -24.48 1.69
N MET A 1083 -14.17 -24.29 2.79
CA MET A 1083 -15.62 -24.46 2.86
C MET A 1083 -16.31 -23.52 1.86
N TYR A 1084 -16.05 -22.21 1.91
CA TYR A 1084 -16.66 -21.27 0.97
C TYR A 1084 -16.28 -21.58 -0.48
N ASN A 1085 -15.00 -21.83 -0.81
CA ASN A 1085 -14.59 -22.14 -2.19
C ASN A 1085 -15.24 -23.42 -2.77
N ARG A 1086 -15.66 -24.35 -1.92
CA ARG A 1086 -16.42 -25.55 -2.29
C ARG A 1086 -17.91 -25.24 -2.40
N GLU A 1087 -18.48 -24.58 -1.40
CA GLU A 1087 -19.92 -24.35 -1.30
C GLU A 1087 -20.44 -23.26 -2.22
N THR A 1088 -19.62 -22.28 -2.63
CA THR A 1088 -20.01 -21.32 -3.68
C THR A 1088 -20.09 -21.96 -5.07
N VAL A 1089 -19.51 -23.14 -5.28
CA VAL A 1089 -19.67 -23.97 -6.48
C VAL A 1089 -20.89 -24.88 -6.36
N LEU A 1090 -21.07 -25.52 -5.21
CA LEU A 1090 -22.15 -26.50 -4.99
C LEU A 1090 -23.52 -25.87 -4.69
N ARG A 1091 -23.54 -24.65 -4.12
CA ARG A 1091 -24.73 -23.96 -3.59
C ARG A 1091 -24.63 -22.42 -3.81
N PRO A 1092 -24.51 -21.92 -5.05
CA PRO A 1092 -24.29 -20.50 -5.34
C PRO A 1092 -25.42 -19.55 -4.87
N GLU A 1093 -26.61 -20.07 -4.55
CA GLU A 1093 -27.77 -19.29 -4.07
C GLU A 1093 -28.05 -19.50 -2.55
N ALA A 1094 -27.09 -20.02 -1.78
CA ALA A 1094 -27.25 -20.22 -0.34
C ALA A 1094 -27.20 -18.88 0.44
N ASN A 1095 -28.38 -18.34 0.78
CA ASN A 1095 -28.53 -17.05 1.46
C ASN A 1095 -27.88 -16.96 2.85
N SER A 1096 -27.91 -18.05 3.62
CA SER A 1096 -27.36 -18.10 4.99
C SER A 1096 -26.88 -19.52 5.32
N ILE A 1097 -25.68 -19.61 5.87
CA ILE A 1097 -25.00 -20.85 6.23
C ILE A 1097 -24.69 -20.85 7.72
N ALA A 1098 -25.03 -21.93 8.42
CA ALA A 1098 -24.61 -22.18 9.79
C ALA A 1098 -23.21 -22.83 9.79
N LEU A 1099 -22.22 -22.16 10.37
CA LEU A 1099 -20.81 -22.61 10.36
C LEU A 1099 -20.56 -23.86 11.23
N ASP A 1100 -21.50 -24.20 12.10
CA ASP A 1100 -21.52 -25.36 12.98
C ASP A 1100 -22.30 -26.56 12.40
N ASP A 1101 -22.86 -26.43 11.19
CA ASP A 1101 -23.59 -27.51 10.53
C ASP A 1101 -22.66 -28.62 10.00
N HIS A 1102 -22.94 -29.85 10.42
CA HIS A 1102 -22.23 -31.08 10.04
C HIS A 1102 -22.12 -31.35 8.52
N ILE A 1103 -22.88 -30.65 7.67
CA ILE A 1103 -22.76 -30.75 6.21
C ILE A 1103 -21.46 -30.14 5.65
N PHE A 1104 -20.73 -29.34 6.45
CA PHE A 1104 -19.51 -28.62 6.03
C PHE A 1104 -18.19 -29.30 6.45
N VAL A 1105 -18.21 -30.61 6.72
CA VAL A 1105 -16.99 -31.37 7.05
C VAL A 1105 -16.00 -31.38 5.86
N ASP A 1106 -14.75 -31.09 6.19
CA ASP A 1106 -13.58 -31.14 5.31
C ASP A 1106 -12.59 -32.21 5.81
N ASP A 1107 -11.86 -32.84 4.90
CA ASP A 1107 -11.01 -34.01 5.19
C ASP A 1107 -9.54 -33.66 5.52
N ALA A 1108 -9.16 -32.40 5.34
CA ALA A 1108 -7.80 -31.93 5.60
C ALA A 1108 -7.42 -31.98 7.10
N ASN A 1109 -6.14 -32.28 7.36
CA ASN A 1109 -5.60 -32.26 8.72
C ASN A 1109 -5.31 -30.81 9.17
N TYR A 1110 -6.14 -30.27 10.04
CA TYR A 1110 -6.06 -28.89 10.55
C TYR A 1110 -5.12 -28.71 11.77
N SER A 1111 -4.17 -29.62 11.98
CA SER A 1111 -3.23 -29.56 13.12
C SER A 1111 -2.17 -28.47 12.94
N SER A 1112 -1.92 -27.69 14.00
CA SER A 1112 -0.95 -26.59 14.03
C SER A 1112 0.53 -27.04 14.16
N VAL A 1113 0.83 -28.30 13.83
CA VAL A 1113 2.17 -28.93 13.98
C VAL A 1113 2.64 -29.58 12.68
N LEU A 1114 1.95 -29.31 11.56
CA LEU A 1114 2.33 -29.83 10.24
C LEU A 1114 3.50 -29.04 9.63
N ALA A 1115 4.44 -29.74 9.00
CA ALA A 1115 5.53 -29.14 8.24
C ALA A 1115 5.05 -28.44 6.95
N THR A 1116 3.86 -28.79 6.46
CA THR A 1116 3.18 -28.18 5.31
C THR A 1116 1.80 -27.68 5.75
N ALA A 1117 1.52 -26.40 5.50
CA ALA A 1117 0.21 -25.81 5.80
C ALA A 1117 -0.88 -26.35 4.85
N VAL A 1118 -2.11 -26.47 5.35
CA VAL A 1118 -3.27 -26.87 4.53
C VAL A 1118 -3.51 -25.83 3.42
N GLY A 1119 -3.42 -26.27 2.17
CA GLY A 1119 -3.65 -25.41 1.01
C GLY A 1119 -5.13 -25.08 0.79
N VAL A 1120 -5.43 -23.79 0.60
CA VAL A 1120 -6.70 -23.33 0.04
C VAL A 1120 -6.60 -23.39 -1.49
N SER A 1121 -7.44 -24.21 -2.13
CA SER A 1121 -7.64 -24.21 -3.57
C SER A 1121 -9.01 -23.63 -3.92
N MET A 1122 -9.15 -23.14 -5.15
CA MET A 1122 -10.41 -22.76 -5.78
C MET A 1122 -10.63 -23.71 -6.98
N PRO A 1123 -11.84 -24.27 -7.20
CA PRO A 1123 -12.08 -25.11 -8.36
C PRO A 1123 -11.84 -24.36 -9.68
N LEU A 1124 -11.00 -24.91 -10.56
CA LEU A 1124 -10.47 -24.22 -11.75
C LEU A 1124 -11.53 -23.61 -12.67
N LEU A 1125 -12.71 -24.24 -12.75
CA LEU A 1125 -13.82 -23.78 -13.59
C LEU A 1125 -14.76 -22.76 -12.90
N TYR A 1126 -14.59 -22.49 -11.61
CA TYR A 1126 -15.50 -21.61 -10.86
C TYR A 1126 -15.51 -20.17 -11.37
N VAL A 1127 -14.36 -19.63 -11.80
CA VAL A 1127 -14.29 -18.31 -12.45
C VAL A 1127 -15.10 -18.28 -13.75
N SER A 1128 -15.09 -19.38 -14.53
CA SER A 1128 -15.91 -19.52 -15.74
C SER A 1128 -17.40 -19.67 -15.43
N GLN A 1129 -17.74 -20.37 -14.34
CA GLN A 1129 -19.12 -20.47 -13.84
C GLN A 1129 -19.66 -19.12 -13.36
N ILE A 1130 -18.88 -18.34 -12.59
CA ILE A 1130 -19.24 -16.96 -12.21
C ILE A 1130 -19.43 -16.11 -13.46
N LYS A 1131 -18.47 -16.10 -14.40
CA LYS A 1131 -18.57 -15.31 -15.63
C LYS A 1131 -19.83 -15.64 -16.43
N LEU A 1132 -20.24 -16.91 -16.49
CA LEU A 1132 -21.48 -17.32 -17.14
C LEU A 1132 -22.72 -16.88 -16.34
N ALA A 1133 -22.72 -17.10 -15.02
CA ALA A 1133 -23.86 -16.78 -14.15
C ALA A 1133 -24.11 -15.27 -14.02
N ASP A 1134 -23.07 -14.46 -13.79
CA ASP A 1134 -23.19 -13.00 -13.71
C ASP A 1134 -23.46 -12.37 -15.08
N ALA A 1135 -23.06 -13.00 -16.20
CA ALA A 1135 -23.50 -12.58 -17.53
C ALA A 1135 -25.00 -12.77 -17.77
N THR A 1136 -25.72 -13.59 -16.97
CA THR A 1136 -27.19 -13.62 -17.01
C THR A 1136 -27.83 -12.43 -16.27
N LYS A 1137 -27.09 -11.76 -15.38
CA LYS A 1137 -27.58 -10.60 -14.61
C LYS A 1137 -27.54 -9.36 -15.49
N LEU A 1138 -28.61 -9.15 -16.26
CA LEU A 1138 -28.76 -8.07 -17.25
C LEU A 1138 -28.32 -6.68 -16.75
N GLU A 1139 -28.56 -6.34 -15.48
CA GLU A 1139 -28.11 -5.06 -14.90
C GLU A 1139 -26.58 -4.92 -14.86
N ALA A 1140 -25.85 -6.00 -14.52
CA ALA A 1140 -24.39 -6.01 -14.51
C ALA A 1140 -23.84 -5.89 -15.94
N VAL A 1141 -24.44 -6.59 -16.90
CA VAL A 1141 -24.09 -6.49 -18.33
C VAL A 1141 -24.34 -5.07 -18.87
N VAL A 1142 -25.51 -4.48 -18.59
CA VAL A 1142 -25.83 -3.10 -19.01
C VAL A 1142 -24.91 -2.07 -18.35
N ARG A 1143 -24.52 -2.26 -17.08
CA ARG A 1143 -23.54 -1.41 -16.40
C ARG A 1143 -22.15 -1.53 -17.05
N GLY A 1144 -21.69 -2.77 -17.32
CA GLY A 1144 -20.43 -3.03 -18.00
C GLY A 1144 -20.37 -2.43 -19.40
N LEU A 1145 -21.38 -2.68 -20.24
CA LEU A 1145 -21.48 -2.12 -21.60
C LEU A 1145 -21.57 -0.57 -21.63
N ARG A 1146 -22.03 0.07 -20.55
CA ARG A 1146 -22.04 1.53 -20.39
C ARG A 1146 -20.73 2.12 -19.86
N HIS A 1147 -19.77 1.30 -19.47
CA HIS A 1147 -18.46 1.73 -18.94
C HIS A 1147 -17.29 1.19 -19.77
N MET A 1148 -17.54 0.22 -20.64
CA MET A 1148 -16.62 -0.25 -21.67
C MET A 1148 -16.40 0.82 -22.75
N ASP A 1149 -15.17 0.94 -23.23
CA ASP A 1149 -14.85 1.78 -24.39
C ASP A 1149 -15.61 1.30 -25.64
N ALA A 1150 -16.16 2.23 -26.42
CA ALA A 1150 -16.84 1.93 -27.68
C ALA A 1150 -15.93 1.21 -28.70
N TYR A 1151 -14.60 1.41 -28.63
CA TYR A 1151 -13.62 0.69 -29.44
C TYR A 1151 -13.57 -0.82 -29.13
N LEU A 1152 -14.01 -1.23 -27.94
CA LEU A 1152 -14.07 -2.65 -27.53
C LEU A 1152 -15.37 -3.33 -27.93
N ALA A 1153 -16.38 -2.60 -28.42
CA ALA A 1153 -17.67 -3.16 -28.83
C ALA A 1153 -17.58 -4.26 -29.93
N PRO A 1154 -16.67 -4.19 -30.93
CA PRO A 1154 -16.50 -5.28 -31.90
C PRO A 1154 -15.94 -6.59 -31.30
N TRP A 1155 -15.40 -6.53 -30.07
CA TRP A 1155 -14.76 -7.65 -29.38
C TRP A 1155 -15.67 -8.32 -28.35
N ILE A 1156 -16.94 -7.90 -28.24
CA ILE A 1156 -17.92 -8.63 -27.44
C ILE A 1156 -18.25 -9.95 -28.16
N ALA A 1157 -17.75 -11.06 -27.63
CA ALA A 1157 -17.94 -12.40 -28.20
C ALA A 1157 -19.39 -12.93 -28.01
N THR A 1158 -20.34 -12.38 -28.77
CA THR A 1158 -21.72 -12.89 -28.89
C THR A 1158 -22.07 -13.12 -30.36
N GLN A 1159 -22.98 -14.06 -30.63
CA GLN A 1159 -23.55 -14.21 -31.97
C GLN A 1159 -24.55 -13.08 -32.24
N TYR A 1160 -24.11 -12.07 -33.00
CA TYR A 1160 -24.99 -11.04 -33.55
C TYR A 1160 -25.95 -11.67 -34.57
N VAL A 1161 -27.15 -12.02 -34.14
CA VAL A 1161 -28.23 -12.45 -35.03
C VAL A 1161 -28.71 -11.24 -35.83
N HIS A 1162 -28.23 -11.13 -37.07
CA HIS A 1162 -28.70 -10.12 -38.01
C HIS A 1162 -30.13 -10.50 -38.46
N GLY A 1163 -31.13 -9.89 -37.83
CA GLY A 1163 -32.49 -9.85 -38.37
C GLY A 1163 -32.55 -8.96 -39.61
N ASN A 1164 -33.20 -9.45 -40.66
CA ASN A 1164 -33.69 -8.66 -41.79
C ASN A 1164 -35.11 -8.13 -41.47
#